data_AF-A0A0F5LFU7-F1
#
_entry.id   AF-A0A0F5LFU7-F1
#
_cell.length_a   1.000
_cell.length_b   1.000
_cell.length_c   1.000
_cell.angle_alpha   90.00
_cell.angle_beta   90.00
_cell.angle_gamma   90.00
#
_symmetry.space_group_name_H-M   'P 1'
#
loop_
_entity.id
_entity.type
_entity.pdbx_description
1 polymer ?
#
loop_
_entity_poly.entity_id
_entity_poly.type
_entity_poly.pdbx_seq_one_letter_code
_entity_poly.pdbx_strand_id
1 'polypeptide(L)'
;MKQQINRLPADTGKGLAGRLIDRSRPIRFTLNGRSVHGFAGDTVLSALIASGVDTLGIHDDHAIGLRPGAAPPIAYTGSTGDALQALPMERTPARDGADYAIFAHDAAPRLFNRLFQPGRSLGLSLDGHAKSLARPWRSVAGHLEAPTDLVVIGGGVAGMAAALAGAKAGLAVTLLEASAQLGGYSGLFGTQDGESTPEDNVAALATELAATDRIRVETLTEAFAIGEGLVRAHRLETAAARVEASVIDLPTRFIVIANGAFERLPTISGNRLPGIAGAQEAFELAHRYGIWPGQSWLLATSSNPAYRLATLTAESGIRLDRILDSRDRASSRYIEFCKAYGIRQFPGTMPISVAGQKSGGRLAVLLPHVDAVTVDRLVLCGGWQPDLTLWHIAGGRSRWNGEKQRLEPSGGLTGIVLAGSAAGYLTRRGCVTSGIDAVDRLLGRRGRGVDDPVIDAFYETPDAIMAGSVPDEPAAPAYLDADSALLMRPSEMRKSWRDMLGGKRSGSISVLAEAPQSLSIGAICSGVGLGLIPAESAGVIAQERVALVPLATAEQQSAEEAPLPEIPIYLENRFGPDAALVTLAHDSSRQVGSGALIYANEDLTDPRQAIGVVLRSAEGKTKALIAAGSIAAKRPVIVRDLGQAFQAAIVA
;
A
#
# COMPACT_ATOMS: atom_id res chain seq x y z
N MET A 1 -12.76 10.77 31.90
CA MET A 1 -12.03 10.33 30.69
C MET A 1 -11.16 11.49 30.22
N LYS A 2 -9.89 11.28 29.84
CA LYS A 2 -9.10 12.37 29.21
C LYS A 2 -9.80 12.80 27.92
N GLN A 3 -9.78 14.10 27.62
CA GLN A 3 -10.39 14.64 26.42
C GLN A 3 -9.70 14.06 25.17
N GLN A 4 -10.47 13.45 24.28
CA GLN A 4 -10.02 13.05 22.94
C GLN A 4 -10.12 14.26 22.02
N ILE A 5 -9.04 15.03 21.96
CA ILE A 5 -9.01 16.37 21.34
C ILE A 5 -9.38 16.38 19.85
N ASN A 6 -9.20 15.25 19.16
CA ASN A 6 -9.50 15.11 17.73
C ASN A 6 -10.82 14.39 17.48
N ARG A 7 -11.58 14.01 18.51
CA ARG A 7 -12.86 13.31 18.32
C ARG A 7 -14.00 14.32 18.19
N LEU A 8 -14.73 14.17 17.09
CA LEU A 8 -15.92 14.94 16.78
C LEU A 8 -17.04 14.67 17.81
N PRO A 9 -17.90 15.67 18.09
CA PRO A 9 -19.08 15.50 18.92
C PRO A 9 -20.01 14.37 18.42
N ALA A 10 -20.83 13.81 19.33
CA ALA A 10 -21.73 12.70 18.99
C ALA A 10 -22.89 13.12 18.08
N ASP A 11 -23.28 14.40 18.13
CA ASP A 11 -24.30 15.04 17.33
C ASP A 11 -23.78 15.57 15.97
N THR A 12 -22.52 15.27 15.62
CA THR A 12 -21.95 15.63 14.32
C THR A 12 -22.79 15.01 13.19
N GLY A 13 -23.30 15.87 12.30
CA GLY A 13 -24.20 15.47 11.22
C GLY A 13 -23.56 14.61 10.13
N LYS A 14 -24.39 14.26 9.13
CA LYS A 14 -23.99 13.66 7.84
C LYS A 14 -23.09 12.43 7.92
N GLY A 15 -23.26 11.64 8.98
CA GLY A 15 -22.54 10.39 9.17
C GLY A 15 -21.06 10.58 9.52
N LEU A 16 -20.61 11.76 9.97
CA LEU A 16 -19.22 12.01 10.39
C LEU A 16 -19.00 11.84 11.91
N ALA A 17 -20.01 11.41 12.67
CA ALA A 17 -19.90 11.19 14.12
C ALA A 17 -19.19 9.88 14.53
N GLY A 18 -18.73 9.08 13.56
CA GLY A 18 -18.11 7.78 13.79
C GLY A 18 -19.12 6.66 13.95
N ARG A 19 -19.45 5.98 12.85
CA ARG A 19 -20.47 4.92 12.83
C ARG A 19 -20.03 3.59 13.43
N LEU A 20 -18.73 3.36 13.61
CA LEU A 20 -18.18 2.10 14.11
C LEU A 20 -17.93 2.09 15.61
N ILE A 21 -18.07 3.21 16.29
CA ILE A 21 -17.78 3.33 17.72
C ILE A 21 -19.05 3.29 18.56
N ASP A 22 -18.97 2.65 19.72
CA ASP A 22 -19.99 2.72 20.75
C ASP A 22 -19.55 3.68 21.87
N ARG A 23 -20.06 4.92 21.80
CA ARG A 23 -19.74 5.98 22.76
C ARG A 23 -20.24 5.70 24.18
N SER A 24 -21.15 4.74 24.36
CA SER A 24 -21.62 4.31 25.69
C SER A 24 -20.62 3.38 26.40
N ARG A 25 -19.65 2.82 25.66
CA ARG A 25 -18.66 1.85 26.14
C ARG A 25 -17.24 2.41 26.01
N PRO A 26 -16.82 3.32 26.92
CA PRO A 26 -15.45 3.80 26.94
C PRO A 26 -14.49 2.68 27.29
N ILE A 27 -13.31 2.70 26.67
CA ILE A 27 -12.23 1.73 26.91
C ILE A 27 -10.91 2.46 27.21
N ARG A 28 -10.00 1.76 27.85
CA ARG A 28 -8.65 2.22 28.15
C ARG A 28 -7.66 1.09 27.91
N PHE A 29 -6.55 1.39 27.24
CA PHE A 29 -5.45 0.45 27.03
C PHE A 29 -4.11 1.16 27.13
N THR A 30 -3.01 0.41 27.06
CA THR A 30 -1.67 0.95 27.00
C THR A 30 -0.95 0.59 25.69
N LEU A 31 -0.18 1.53 25.14
CA LEU A 31 0.75 1.27 24.03
C LEU A 31 2.14 1.77 24.42
N ASN A 32 3.14 0.89 24.45
CA ASN A 32 4.47 1.19 25.01
C ASN A 32 4.36 1.78 26.44
N GLY A 33 3.34 1.35 27.19
CA GLY A 33 2.86 1.87 28.48
C GLY A 33 2.40 3.33 28.52
N ARG A 34 2.18 3.98 27.37
CA ARG A 34 1.35 5.18 27.29
C ARG A 34 -0.11 4.79 27.44
N SER A 35 -0.82 5.38 28.41
CA SER A 35 -2.27 5.20 28.54
C SER A 35 -3.02 5.91 27.41
N VAL A 36 -3.89 5.18 26.72
CA VAL A 36 -4.75 5.66 25.63
C VAL A 36 -6.21 5.41 26.00
N HIS A 37 -7.08 6.33 25.63
CA HIS A 37 -8.53 6.21 25.84
C HIS A 37 -9.22 6.12 24.48
N GLY A 38 -10.29 5.33 24.42
CA GLY A 38 -11.07 5.08 23.23
C GLY A 38 -12.51 4.71 23.58
N PHE A 39 -13.22 4.23 22.57
CA PHE A 39 -14.52 3.60 22.67
C PHE A 39 -14.46 2.19 22.06
N ALA A 40 -15.34 1.30 22.52
CA ALA A 40 -15.51 0.02 21.84
C ALA A 40 -15.80 0.27 20.34
N GLY A 41 -15.12 -0.46 19.46
CA GLY A 41 -15.17 -0.25 18.01
C GLY A 41 -14.06 0.63 17.43
N ASP A 42 -13.33 1.39 18.26
CA ASP A 42 -12.05 1.96 17.84
C ASP A 42 -11.04 0.83 17.54
N THR A 43 -10.17 1.06 16.56
CA THR A 43 -8.90 0.36 16.44
C THR A 43 -7.81 1.04 17.29
N VAL A 44 -6.70 0.35 17.56
CA VAL A 44 -5.58 0.91 18.32
C VAL A 44 -5.10 2.24 17.68
N LEU A 45 -4.98 2.28 16.35
CA LEU A 45 -4.61 3.50 15.62
C LEU A 45 -5.65 4.61 15.78
N SER A 46 -6.94 4.31 15.59
CA SER A 46 -8.00 5.33 15.67
C SER A 46 -8.08 5.96 17.06
N ALA A 47 -7.94 5.18 18.14
CA ALA A 47 -7.92 5.69 19.51
C ALA A 47 -6.70 6.61 19.78
N LEU A 48 -5.54 6.29 19.19
CA LEU A 48 -4.34 7.13 19.26
C LEU A 48 -4.55 8.48 18.56
N ILE A 49 -5.02 8.46 17.31
CA ILE A 49 -5.27 9.69 16.54
C ILE A 49 -6.35 10.54 17.23
N ALA A 50 -7.43 9.92 17.72
CA ALA A 50 -8.47 10.62 18.50
C ALA A 50 -7.91 11.29 19.77
N SER A 51 -6.91 10.68 20.40
CA SER A 51 -6.23 11.18 21.59
C SER A 51 -5.14 12.21 21.30
N GLY A 52 -4.92 12.60 20.03
CA GLY A 52 -3.95 13.62 19.65
C GLY A 52 -2.58 13.09 19.23
N VAL A 53 -2.42 11.79 19.00
CA VAL A 53 -1.17 11.23 18.43
C VAL A 53 -1.24 11.32 16.92
N ASP A 54 -0.42 12.20 16.34
CA ASP A 54 -0.41 12.48 14.92
C ASP A 54 0.98 12.31 14.28
N THR A 55 1.99 11.97 15.08
CA THR A 55 3.37 11.84 14.63
C THR A 55 3.84 10.40 14.84
N LEU A 56 4.28 9.77 13.75
CA LEU A 56 4.85 8.42 13.73
C LEU A 56 6.26 8.41 14.33
N GLY A 57 7.10 9.34 13.89
CA GLY A 57 8.52 9.32 14.20
C GLY A 57 9.30 10.36 13.41
N ILE A 58 10.62 10.20 13.39
CA ILE A 58 11.57 11.04 12.66
C ILE A 58 12.25 10.22 11.56
N HIS A 59 12.28 10.75 10.35
CA HIS A 59 12.97 10.22 9.17
C HIS A 59 13.84 11.31 8.56
N ASP A 60 15.16 11.08 8.48
CA ASP A 60 16.15 12.03 7.95
C ASP A 60 15.98 13.43 8.58
N ASP A 61 15.91 13.49 9.92
CA ASP A 61 15.64 14.69 10.72
C ASP A 61 14.25 15.35 10.53
N HIS A 62 13.34 14.73 9.77
CA HIS A 62 11.99 15.25 9.53
C HIS A 62 10.90 14.43 10.22
N ALA A 63 9.91 15.11 10.80
CA ALA A 63 8.76 14.45 11.40
C ALA A 63 7.85 13.82 10.35
N ILE A 64 7.38 12.60 10.62
CA ILE A 64 6.44 11.87 9.77
C ILE A 64 5.10 11.74 10.47
N GLY A 65 4.03 12.06 9.75
CA GLY A 65 2.66 11.92 10.20
C GLY A 65 2.27 10.47 10.40
N LEU A 66 1.60 10.17 11.52
CA LEU A 66 0.95 8.89 11.78
C LEU A 66 -0.36 8.82 11.02
N ARG A 67 -0.59 7.72 10.28
CA ARG A 67 -1.78 7.54 9.44
C ARG A 67 -2.07 6.06 9.12
N PRO A 68 -3.28 5.73 8.64
CA PRO A 68 -3.58 4.40 8.11
C PRO A 68 -2.67 4.00 6.94
N GLY A 69 -2.32 2.71 6.84
CA GLY A 69 -1.46 2.17 5.77
C GLY A 69 0.05 2.35 5.98
N ALA A 70 0.46 3.24 6.90
CA ALA A 70 1.85 3.45 7.30
C ALA A 70 2.03 3.44 8.85
N ALA A 71 1.06 2.89 9.57
CA ALA A 71 1.18 2.67 11.01
C ALA A 71 2.11 1.46 11.28
N PRO A 72 2.89 1.48 12.38
CA PRO A 72 3.78 0.38 12.67
C PRO A 72 2.97 -0.83 13.18
N PRO A 73 3.43 -2.06 12.92
CA PRO A 73 2.86 -3.24 13.57
C PRO A 73 2.99 -3.14 15.10
N ILE A 74 2.04 -3.73 15.80
CA ILE A 74 2.04 -3.88 17.26
C ILE A 74 1.94 -5.36 17.64
N ALA A 75 2.17 -5.67 18.90
CA ALA A 75 1.76 -6.93 19.51
C ALA A 75 1.37 -6.65 20.96
N TYR A 76 0.79 -7.64 21.63
CA TYR A 76 0.71 -7.56 23.09
C TYR A 76 2.12 -7.58 23.70
N THR A 77 2.29 -6.88 24.82
CA THR A 77 3.55 -6.89 25.56
C THR A 77 3.99 -8.33 25.88
N GLY A 78 5.25 -8.65 25.57
CA GLY A 78 5.80 -10.00 25.71
C GLY A 78 5.79 -10.86 24.44
N SER A 79 5.09 -10.42 23.37
CA SER A 79 4.99 -11.15 22.09
C SER A 79 5.59 -10.39 20.90
N THR A 80 6.34 -9.31 21.13
CA THR A 80 6.86 -8.40 20.07
C THR A 80 7.97 -8.97 19.19
N GLY A 81 8.40 -10.21 19.45
CA GLY A 81 9.40 -10.93 18.66
C GLY A 81 8.83 -12.04 17.77
N ASP A 82 7.54 -12.37 17.91
CA ASP A 82 6.89 -13.43 17.14
C ASP A 82 6.08 -12.85 15.99
N ALA A 83 6.52 -13.08 14.76
CA ALA A 83 5.89 -12.55 13.55
C ALA A 83 4.42 -12.98 13.39
N LEU A 84 4.02 -14.14 13.94
CA LEU A 84 2.63 -14.61 13.91
C LEU A 84 1.74 -13.83 14.88
N GLN A 85 2.31 -13.30 15.96
CA GLN A 85 1.61 -12.49 16.96
C GLN A 85 1.56 -11.00 16.59
N ALA A 86 2.18 -10.60 15.48
CA ALA A 86 2.18 -9.24 15.00
C ALA A 86 0.79 -8.85 14.48
N LEU A 87 0.36 -7.66 14.87
CA LEU A 87 -0.97 -7.12 14.64
C LEU A 87 -0.87 -5.77 13.90
N PRO A 88 -1.61 -5.56 12.80
CA PRO A 88 -1.72 -4.25 12.14
C PRO A 88 -2.50 -3.26 13.01
N MET A 89 -1.83 -2.21 13.50
CA MET A 89 -2.39 -1.23 14.43
C MET A 89 -3.69 -0.59 13.94
N GLU A 90 -3.81 -0.37 12.63
CA GLU A 90 -4.98 0.21 11.96
C GLU A 90 -6.20 -0.70 11.91
N ARG A 91 -6.02 -2.02 11.98
CA ARG A 91 -7.09 -3.04 11.89
C ARG A 91 -7.39 -3.69 13.24
N THR A 92 -6.45 -3.68 14.18
CA THR A 92 -6.63 -4.29 15.51
C THR A 92 -7.65 -3.51 16.34
N PRO A 93 -8.80 -4.11 16.69
CA PRO A 93 -9.74 -3.47 17.62
C PRO A 93 -9.08 -3.22 18.96
N ALA A 94 -9.23 -2.01 19.49
CA ALA A 94 -8.72 -1.66 20.81
C ALA A 94 -9.54 -2.40 21.88
N ARG A 95 -8.85 -3.05 22.83
CA ARG A 95 -9.46 -3.79 23.94
C ARG A 95 -9.23 -3.10 25.26
N ASP A 96 -10.27 -3.05 26.09
CA ASP A 96 -10.15 -2.50 27.43
C ASP A 96 -9.16 -3.33 28.28
N GLY A 97 -8.29 -2.65 29.01
CA GLY A 97 -7.22 -3.25 29.81
C GLY A 97 -6.05 -3.85 29.02
N ALA A 98 -6.06 -3.82 27.69
CA ALA A 98 -4.97 -4.39 26.91
C ALA A 98 -3.66 -3.60 27.06
N ASP A 99 -2.54 -4.33 27.01
CA ASP A 99 -1.20 -3.76 26.97
C ASP A 99 -0.48 -4.17 25.70
N TYR A 100 -0.28 -3.19 24.82
CA TYR A 100 0.38 -3.33 23.53
C TYR A 100 1.78 -2.73 23.55
N ALA A 101 2.63 -3.24 22.68
CA ALA A 101 3.92 -2.67 22.34
C ALA A 101 4.10 -2.64 20.82
N ILE A 102 4.83 -1.65 20.32
CA ILE A 102 5.25 -1.57 18.92
C ILE A 102 6.20 -2.75 18.63
N PHE A 103 5.92 -3.49 17.56
CA PHE A 103 6.64 -4.70 17.19
C PHE A 103 8.08 -4.39 16.76
N ALA A 104 9.03 -5.26 17.11
CA ALA A 104 10.46 -5.18 16.75
C ALA A 104 11.13 -3.80 16.95
N HIS A 105 10.68 -3.02 17.94
CA HIS A 105 11.34 -1.77 18.31
C HIS A 105 12.48 -2.04 19.30
N ASP A 106 13.73 -1.86 18.84
CA ASP A 106 14.92 -1.95 19.70
C ASP A 106 14.87 -0.87 20.78
N ALA A 107 14.99 -1.33 22.03
CA ALA A 107 15.00 -0.60 23.29
C ALA A 107 13.61 -0.16 23.84
N ALA A 108 13.26 -0.76 24.98
CA ALA A 108 12.37 -0.15 25.94
C ALA A 108 12.80 1.31 26.18
N PRO A 109 11.90 2.30 26.07
CA PRO A 109 12.27 3.66 26.42
C PRO A 109 12.74 3.67 27.86
N ARG A 110 14.00 4.07 28.09
CA ARG A 110 14.51 4.37 29.44
C ARG A 110 13.46 5.23 30.15
N LEU A 111 13.26 5.04 31.46
CA LEU A 111 12.25 5.76 32.25
C LEU A 111 12.26 7.28 32.00
N PHE A 112 13.43 7.84 31.71
CA PHE A 112 13.64 9.23 31.29
C PHE A 112 13.03 9.59 29.93
N ASN A 113 13.14 8.76 28.89
CA ASN A 113 12.54 9.04 27.57
C ASN A 113 11.01 9.09 27.62
N ARG A 114 10.37 8.38 28.54
CA ARG A 114 8.91 8.48 28.78
C ARG A 114 8.45 9.84 29.28
N LEU A 115 9.28 10.55 30.05
CA LEU A 115 8.96 11.92 30.49
C LEU A 115 9.15 12.97 29.39
N PHE A 116 9.99 12.69 28.38
CA PHE A 116 10.35 13.63 27.33
C PHE A 116 9.78 13.31 25.94
N GLN A 117 9.09 12.16 25.75
CA GLN A 117 8.38 11.90 24.50
C GLN A 117 7.27 12.95 24.30
N PRO A 118 7.26 13.70 23.18
CA PRO A 118 6.21 14.66 22.91
C PRO A 118 4.87 13.94 22.92
N GLY A 119 3.88 14.47 23.65
CA GLY A 119 2.56 13.83 23.79
C GLY A 119 1.84 13.52 22.46
N ARG A 120 2.32 14.03 21.33
CA ARG A 120 1.77 13.83 19.98
C ARG A 120 2.49 12.76 19.14
N SER A 121 3.63 12.23 19.60
CA SER A 121 4.48 11.31 18.83
C SER A 121 4.55 9.90 19.41
N LEU A 122 4.72 8.90 18.54
CA LEU A 122 5.13 7.53 18.92
C LEU A 122 6.66 7.42 19.17
N GLY A 123 7.43 8.41 18.72
CA GLY A 123 8.85 8.53 19.02
C GLY A 123 9.76 7.54 18.28
N LEU A 124 9.33 7.02 17.13
CA LEU A 124 10.14 6.10 16.33
C LEU A 124 11.28 6.84 15.61
N SER A 125 12.46 6.23 15.56
CA SER A 125 13.48 6.56 14.56
C SER A 125 13.22 5.72 13.32
N LEU A 126 13.12 6.37 12.17
CA LEU A 126 12.72 5.74 10.92
C LEU A 126 13.91 5.48 10.01
N ASP A 127 15.10 6.04 10.20
CA ASP A 127 16.28 5.97 9.29
C ASP A 127 16.77 4.53 8.92
N GLY A 128 16.22 3.50 9.56
CA GLY A 128 16.38 2.06 9.25
C GLY A 128 15.05 1.37 8.91
N HIS A 129 14.15 2.07 8.22
CA HIS A 129 12.70 1.87 7.96
C HIS A 129 12.23 0.43 7.78
N ALA A 130 13.09 -0.41 7.18
CA ALA A 130 12.77 -1.78 6.81
C ALA A 130 12.29 -2.65 7.99
N LYS A 131 12.66 -2.32 9.24
CA LYS A 131 12.21 -3.06 10.42
C LYS A 131 10.97 -2.45 11.09
N SER A 132 10.96 -1.14 11.31
CA SER A 132 9.95 -0.47 12.13
C SER A 132 8.55 -0.44 11.50
N LEU A 133 8.45 -0.50 10.16
CA LEU A 133 7.19 -0.48 9.43
C LEU A 133 6.98 -1.76 8.59
N ALA A 134 7.78 -2.80 8.86
CA ALA A 134 7.59 -4.11 8.25
C ALA A 134 6.18 -4.66 8.54
N ARG A 135 5.74 -5.62 7.74
CA ARG A 135 4.53 -6.41 8.00
C ARG A 135 4.93 -7.86 8.28
N PRO A 136 5.30 -8.21 9.54
CA PRO A 136 5.97 -9.48 9.86
C PRO A 136 5.17 -10.71 9.44
N TRP A 137 3.84 -10.65 9.52
CA TRP A 137 2.95 -11.74 9.10
C TRP A 137 3.10 -12.13 7.61
N ARG A 138 3.67 -11.28 6.75
CA ARG A 138 3.87 -11.61 5.34
C ARG A 138 4.91 -12.73 5.12
N SER A 139 5.83 -12.90 6.07
CA SER A 139 6.83 -13.98 6.06
C SER A 139 6.40 -15.20 6.88
N VAL A 140 5.13 -15.30 7.25
CA VAL A 140 4.59 -16.44 8.00
C VAL A 140 3.87 -17.38 7.04
N ALA A 141 4.03 -18.69 7.22
CA ALA A 141 3.33 -19.70 6.45
C ALA A 141 1.83 -19.71 6.80
N GLY A 142 0.98 -19.93 5.81
CA GLY A 142 -0.47 -19.99 6.02
C GLY A 142 -0.93 -21.34 6.55
N HIS A 143 -1.91 -21.33 7.44
CA HIS A 143 -2.69 -22.50 7.78
C HIS A 143 -3.68 -22.80 6.66
N LEU A 144 -3.67 -24.04 6.15
CA LEU A 144 -4.53 -24.44 5.05
C LEU A 144 -6.00 -24.52 5.49
N GLU A 145 -6.85 -23.73 4.85
CA GLU A 145 -8.29 -23.71 5.04
C GLU A 145 -9.01 -24.65 4.07
N ALA A 146 -10.29 -24.90 4.33
CA ALA A 146 -11.14 -25.66 3.41
C ALA A 146 -11.24 -24.93 2.04
N PRO A 147 -11.22 -25.67 0.92
CA PRO A 147 -11.32 -25.07 -0.41
C PRO A 147 -12.69 -24.42 -0.63
N THR A 148 -12.72 -23.36 -1.44
CA THR A 148 -13.94 -22.70 -1.91
C THR A 148 -13.91 -22.56 -3.44
N ASP A 149 -15.05 -22.43 -4.10
CA ASP A 149 -15.03 -22.28 -5.56
C ASP A 149 -14.51 -20.90 -6.00
N LEU A 150 -14.91 -19.86 -5.28
CA LEU A 150 -14.58 -18.46 -5.57
C LEU A 150 -14.16 -17.72 -4.31
N VAL A 151 -13.00 -17.05 -4.36
CA VAL A 151 -12.62 -16.03 -3.38
C VAL A 151 -12.80 -14.65 -4.01
N VAL A 152 -13.50 -13.77 -3.30
CA VAL A 152 -13.61 -12.34 -3.65
C VAL A 152 -12.82 -11.53 -2.65
N ILE A 153 -11.89 -10.72 -3.12
CA ILE A 153 -11.01 -9.90 -2.27
C ILE A 153 -11.46 -8.45 -2.33
N GLY A 154 -11.98 -7.93 -1.21
CA GLY A 154 -12.47 -6.57 -1.05
C GLY A 154 -13.99 -6.51 -0.91
N GLY A 155 -14.47 -6.02 0.23
CA GLY A 155 -15.88 -5.87 0.59
C GLY A 155 -16.52 -4.56 0.13
N GLY A 156 -15.97 -3.91 -0.90
CA GLY A 156 -16.60 -2.78 -1.58
C GLY A 156 -17.81 -3.21 -2.43
N VAL A 157 -18.53 -2.24 -3.01
CA VAL A 157 -19.73 -2.53 -3.83
C VAL A 157 -19.47 -3.51 -4.98
N ALA A 158 -18.27 -3.48 -5.57
CA ALA A 158 -17.87 -4.42 -6.63
C ALA A 158 -17.71 -5.85 -6.11
N GLY A 159 -17.03 -6.03 -4.99
CA GLY A 159 -16.82 -7.35 -4.41
C GLY A 159 -18.10 -7.94 -3.80
N MET A 160 -18.94 -7.11 -3.16
CA MET A 160 -20.26 -7.56 -2.71
C MET A 160 -21.13 -8.03 -3.89
N ALA A 161 -21.15 -7.28 -4.99
CA ALA A 161 -21.87 -7.67 -6.20
C ALA A 161 -21.29 -8.93 -6.86
N ALA A 162 -19.97 -9.06 -6.90
CA ALA A 162 -19.28 -10.26 -7.41
C ALA A 162 -19.60 -11.50 -6.55
N ALA A 163 -19.62 -11.36 -5.22
CA ALA A 163 -19.93 -12.47 -4.33
C ALA A 163 -21.37 -12.97 -4.54
N LEU A 164 -22.33 -12.04 -4.62
CA LEU A 164 -23.73 -12.36 -4.93
C LEU A 164 -23.89 -12.99 -6.32
N ALA A 165 -23.17 -12.49 -7.33
CA ALA A 165 -23.18 -13.07 -8.68
C ALA A 165 -22.60 -14.49 -8.70
N GLY A 166 -21.50 -14.74 -7.97
CA GLY A 166 -20.89 -16.06 -7.82
C GLY A 166 -21.85 -17.06 -7.15
N ALA A 167 -22.48 -16.65 -6.05
CA ALA A 167 -23.45 -17.49 -5.36
C ALA A 167 -24.69 -17.78 -6.22
N LYS A 168 -25.19 -16.79 -6.98
CA LYS A 168 -26.29 -16.96 -7.96
C LYS A 168 -25.90 -17.91 -9.09
N ALA A 169 -24.61 -17.97 -9.44
CA ALA A 169 -24.07 -18.93 -10.40
C ALA A 169 -23.84 -20.34 -9.80
N GLY A 170 -24.15 -20.54 -8.51
CA GLY A 170 -24.06 -21.81 -7.81
C GLY A 170 -22.73 -22.09 -7.11
N LEU A 171 -21.80 -21.13 -7.09
CA LEU A 171 -20.48 -21.29 -6.48
C LEU A 171 -20.54 -21.13 -4.95
N ALA A 172 -19.70 -21.86 -4.23
CA ALA A 172 -19.34 -21.54 -2.85
C ALA A 172 -18.37 -20.35 -2.83
N VAL A 173 -18.74 -19.28 -2.13
CA VAL A 173 -18.01 -18.01 -2.18
C VAL A 173 -17.47 -17.63 -0.81
N THR A 174 -16.19 -17.26 -0.74
CA THR A 174 -15.60 -16.57 0.41
C THR A 174 -15.28 -15.13 0.04
N LEU A 175 -15.91 -14.16 0.72
CA LEU A 175 -15.63 -12.72 0.57
C LEU A 175 -14.71 -12.25 1.69
N LEU A 176 -13.50 -11.81 1.36
CA LEU A 176 -12.51 -11.28 2.31
C LEU A 176 -12.56 -9.75 2.34
N GLU A 177 -12.67 -9.16 3.53
CA GLU A 177 -12.59 -7.71 3.75
C GLU A 177 -11.60 -7.38 4.87
N ALA A 178 -10.66 -6.47 4.60
CA ALA A 178 -9.61 -6.12 5.55
C ALA A 178 -10.12 -5.32 6.76
N SER A 179 -11.20 -4.55 6.57
CA SER A 179 -11.90 -3.75 7.58
C SER A 179 -12.89 -4.59 8.40
N ALA A 180 -13.38 -4.04 9.50
CA ALA A 180 -14.50 -4.60 10.27
C ALA A 180 -15.86 -4.42 9.58
N GLN A 181 -15.94 -3.72 8.44
CA GLN A 181 -17.18 -3.38 7.78
C GLN A 181 -17.08 -3.39 6.26
N LEU A 182 -18.15 -3.87 5.61
CA LEU A 182 -18.36 -3.81 4.17
C LEU A 182 -18.74 -2.39 3.68
N GLY A 183 -18.74 -2.21 2.37
CA GLY A 183 -19.22 -1.02 1.66
C GLY A 183 -18.15 -0.15 1.01
N GLY A 184 -16.87 -0.39 1.34
CA GLY A 184 -15.74 0.35 0.80
C GLY A 184 -15.84 1.86 1.04
N TYR A 185 -15.49 2.65 0.02
CA TYR A 185 -15.43 4.13 0.08
C TYR A 185 -16.54 4.82 -0.73
N SER A 186 -17.60 4.11 -1.12
CA SER A 186 -18.67 4.63 -1.99
C SER A 186 -19.30 5.94 -1.48
N GLY A 187 -19.40 6.11 -0.15
CA GLY A 187 -19.93 7.32 0.49
C GLY A 187 -19.17 8.61 0.14
N LEU A 188 -17.86 8.53 -0.14
CA LEU A 188 -17.05 9.70 -0.53
C LEU A 188 -17.37 10.18 -1.95
N PHE A 189 -17.73 9.27 -2.86
CA PHE A 189 -18.00 9.60 -4.26
C PHE A 189 -19.42 10.15 -4.46
N GLY A 190 -20.34 9.78 -3.55
CA GLY A 190 -21.73 10.26 -3.51
C GLY A 190 -22.64 9.64 -4.57
N THR A 191 -23.85 10.18 -4.70
CA THR A 191 -24.90 9.72 -5.62
C THR A 191 -24.75 10.30 -7.01
N GLN A 192 -25.05 9.52 -8.05
CA GLN A 192 -25.32 10.03 -9.41
C GLN A 192 -26.84 10.08 -9.66
N ASP A 193 -27.25 10.64 -10.80
CA ASP A 193 -28.66 10.76 -11.14
C ASP A 193 -29.32 9.39 -11.32
N GLY A 194 -30.53 9.24 -10.77
CA GLY A 194 -31.33 8.01 -10.85
C GLY A 194 -30.83 6.87 -9.97
N GLU A 195 -29.93 7.14 -9.04
CA GLU A 195 -29.28 6.16 -8.19
C GLU A 195 -29.63 6.32 -6.70
N SER A 196 -29.76 5.21 -5.95
CA SER A 196 -29.96 5.25 -4.49
C SER A 196 -28.76 5.85 -3.77
N THR A 197 -28.87 6.21 -2.49
CA THR A 197 -27.70 6.69 -1.74
C THR A 197 -26.62 5.61 -1.61
N PRO A 198 -25.32 5.95 -1.49
CA PRO A 198 -24.26 4.98 -1.19
C PRO A 198 -24.61 4.11 0.01
N GLU A 199 -25.14 4.71 1.06
CA GLU A 199 -25.55 4.07 2.30
C GLU A 199 -26.66 3.03 2.04
N ASP A 200 -27.72 3.41 1.32
CA ASP A 200 -28.84 2.50 1.00
C ASP A 200 -28.37 1.34 0.12
N ASN A 201 -27.52 1.62 -0.87
CA ASN A 201 -26.99 0.57 -1.76
C ASN A 201 -26.12 -0.43 -1.00
N VAL A 202 -25.23 0.06 -0.13
CA VAL A 202 -24.39 -0.79 0.73
C VAL A 202 -25.23 -1.60 1.70
N ALA A 203 -26.24 -1.00 2.33
CA ALA A 203 -27.17 -1.72 3.22
C ALA A 203 -27.96 -2.80 2.48
N ALA A 204 -28.44 -2.53 1.27
CA ALA A 204 -29.13 -3.52 0.45
C ALA A 204 -28.23 -4.70 0.09
N LEU A 205 -27.01 -4.43 -0.40
CA LEU A 205 -26.03 -5.47 -0.73
C LEU A 205 -25.63 -6.29 0.50
N ALA A 206 -25.37 -5.64 1.63
CA ALA A 206 -25.03 -6.32 2.88
C ALA A 206 -26.17 -7.23 3.39
N THR A 207 -27.43 -6.77 3.26
CA THR A 207 -28.61 -7.56 3.61
C THR A 207 -28.74 -8.80 2.72
N GLU A 208 -28.55 -8.64 1.40
CA GLU A 208 -28.62 -9.76 0.47
C GLU A 208 -27.48 -10.78 0.71
N LEU A 209 -26.27 -10.30 1.00
CA LEU A 209 -25.13 -11.15 1.37
C LEU A 209 -25.44 -11.98 2.63
N ALA A 210 -25.95 -11.34 3.68
CA ALA A 210 -26.29 -12.01 4.93
C ALA A 210 -27.41 -13.05 4.78
N ALA A 211 -28.28 -12.88 3.78
CA ALA A 211 -29.36 -13.81 3.47
C ALA A 211 -28.94 -14.97 2.53
N THR A 212 -27.69 -15.01 2.08
CA THR A 212 -27.23 -15.98 1.08
C THR A 212 -26.27 -17.02 1.70
N ASP A 213 -26.78 -18.21 2.01
CA ASP A 213 -26.03 -19.29 2.70
C ASP A 213 -24.77 -19.78 1.96
N ARG A 214 -24.65 -19.53 0.65
CA ARG A 214 -23.46 -19.89 -0.15
C ARG A 214 -22.29 -18.94 0.03
N ILE A 215 -22.48 -17.83 0.75
CA ILE A 215 -21.46 -16.79 0.90
C ILE A 215 -20.97 -16.76 2.34
N ARG A 216 -19.68 -17.03 2.52
CA ARG A 216 -18.95 -16.80 3.77
C ARG A 216 -18.30 -15.42 3.70
N VAL A 217 -18.65 -14.52 4.60
CA VAL A 217 -18.03 -13.19 4.70
C VAL A 217 -17.02 -13.18 5.86
N GLU A 218 -15.78 -12.84 5.55
CA GLU A 218 -14.67 -12.77 6.50
C GLU A 218 -14.13 -11.34 6.57
N THR A 219 -14.63 -10.57 7.54
CA THR A 219 -14.08 -9.24 7.87
C THR A 219 -12.78 -9.35 8.64
N LEU A 220 -12.06 -8.22 8.81
CA LEU A 220 -10.74 -8.18 9.45
C LEU A 220 -9.73 -9.16 8.83
N THR A 221 -9.87 -9.46 7.54
CA THR A 221 -9.05 -10.42 6.79
C THR A 221 -8.48 -9.77 5.54
N GLU A 222 -7.16 -9.53 5.52
CA GLU A 222 -6.46 -8.88 4.40
C GLU A 222 -5.69 -9.93 3.61
N ALA A 223 -6.10 -10.14 2.35
CA ALA A 223 -5.27 -10.88 1.40
C ALA A 223 -4.02 -10.06 1.08
N PHE A 224 -2.84 -10.69 1.20
CA PHE A 224 -1.56 -10.02 0.90
C PHE A 224 -0.74 -10.79 -0.13
N ALA A 225 -1.16 -11.99 -0.51
CA ALA A 225 -0.55 -12.76 -1.57
C ALA A 225 -1.60 -13.61 -2.28
N ILE A 226 -1.42 -13.79 -3.59
CA ILE A 226 -2.27 -14.65 -4.41
C ILE A 226 -1.42 -15.38 -5.44
N GLY A 227 -1.82 -16.59 -5.78
CA GLY A 227 -1.26 -17.38 -6.88
C GLY A 227 -2.38 -18.10 -7.61
N GLU A 228 -2.02 -18.88 -8.63
CA GLU A 228 -3.00 -19.75 -9.29
C GLU A 228 -3.50 -20.79 -8.27
N GLY A 229 -4.80 -20.74 -7.97
CA GLY A 229 -5.42 -21.71 -7.07
C GLY A 229 -5.39 -21.36 -5.58
N LEU A 230 -4.76 -20.26 -5.16
CA LEU A 230 -4.53 -19.97 -3.74
C LEU A 230 -4.58 -18.48 -3.39
N VAL A 231 -5.26 -18.14 -2.30
CA VAL A 231 -5.21 -16.82 -1.65
C VAL A 231 -4.62 -16.95 -0.26
N ARG A 232 -3.57 -16.18 0.05
CA ARG A 232 -3.02 -16.06 1.40
C ARG A 232 -3.48 -14.76 2.05
N ALA A 233 -4.00 -14.87 3.27
CA ALA A 233 -4.53 -13.73 4.01
C ALA A 233 -4.08 -13.70 5.47
N HIS A 234 -4.00 -12.49 6.02
CA HIS A 234 -3.83 -12.26 7.45
C HIS A 234 -5.19 -11.96 8.08
N ARG A 235 -5.65 -12.85 8.97
CA ARG A 235 -6.95 -12.80 9.65
C ARG A 235 -6.79 -12.39 11.10
N LEU A 236 -7.65 -11.50 11.58
CA LEU A 236 -7.75 -11.16 13.00
C LEU A 236 -9.01 -11.75 13.62
N GLU A 237 -8.85 -12.50 14.69
CA GLU A 237 -9.93 -13.12 15.44
C GLU A 237 -10.24 -12.32 16.69
N THR A 238 -11.52 -12.04 16.90
CA THR A 238 -11.99 -11.05 17.88
C THR A 238 -13.00 -11.62 18.89
N ALA A 239 -13.27 -12.92 18.85
CA ALA A 239 -14.18 -13.58 19.78
C ALA A 239 -13.61 -13.66 21.21
N ALA A 240 -12.29 -13.81 21.34
CA ALA A 240 -11.60 -13.87 22.62
C ALA A 240 -11.39 -12.48 23.24
N ALA A 241 -10.98 -12.47 24.52
CA ALA A 241 -10.61 -11.24 25.23
C ALA A 241 -9.41 -10.53 24.60
N ARG A 242 -8.47 -11.31 24.06
CA ARG A 242 -7.36 -10.82 23.24
C ARG A 242 -7.70 -11.01 21.77
N VAL A 243 -7.29 -10.04 20.96
CA VAL A 243 -7.28 -10.17 19.50
C VAL A 243 -6.15 -11.13 19.12
N GLU A 244 -6.49 -12.17 18.38
CA GLU A 244 -5.54 -13.17 17.89
C GLU A 244 -5.34 -13.00 16.39
N ALA A 245 -4.14 -13.34 15.91
CA ALA A 245 -3.78 -13.26 14.51
C ALA A 245 -3.52 -14.66 13.96
N SER A 246 -3.93 -14.89 12.72
CA SER A 246 -3.56 -16.07 11.94
C SER A 246 -3.22 -15.66 10.51
N VAL A 247 -2.34 -16.45 9.89
CA VAL A 247 -2.14 -16.42 8.45
C VAL A 247 -2.80 -17.67 7.89
N ILE A 248 -3.66 -17.49 6.90
CA ILE A 248 -4.44 -18.57 6.29
C ILE A 248 -4.14 -18.68 4.80
N ASP A 249 -4.17 -19.91 4.30
CA ASP A 249 -4.06 -20.29 2.91
C ASP A 249 -5.41 -20.85 2.46
N LEU A 250 -6.08 -20.16 1.55
CA LEU A 250 -7.41 -20.48 1.04
C LEU A 250 -7.29 -21.03 -0.39
N PRO A 251 -7.41 -22.35 -0.59
CA PRO A 251 -7.46 -22.93 -1.92
C PRO A 251 -8.74 -22.52 -2.63
N THR A 252 -8.64 -22.10 -3.88
CA THR A 252 -9.79 -21.63 -4.64
C THR A 252 -9.63 -21.84 -6.13
N ARG A 253 -10.73 -22.14 -6.84
CA ARG A 253 -10.68 -22.25 -8.30
C ARG A 253 -10.60 -20.89 -8.97
N PHE A 254 -11.29 -19.90 -8.40
CA PHE A 254 -11.41 -18.57 -8.96
C PHE A 254 -11.11 -17.48 -7.94
N ILE A 255 -10.59 -16.36 -8.43
CA ILE A 255 -10.29 -15.17 -7.63
C ILE A 255 -10.83 -13.92 -8.35
N VAL A 256 -11.64 -13.14 -7.64
CA VAL A 256 -12.00 -11.77 -8.05
C VAL A 256 -11.25 -10.79 -7.15
N ILE A 257 -10.38 -9.98 -7.74
CA ILE A 257 -9.68 -8.89 -7.07
C ILE A 257 -10.54 -7.62 -7.17
N ALA A 258 -11.13 -7.21 -6.05
CA ALA A 258 -12.01 -6.05 -5.92
C ALA A 258 -11.57 -5.11 -4.77
N ASN A 259 -10.25 -5.01 -4.53
CA ASN A 259 -9.61 -4.16 -3.52
C ASN A 259 -9.66 -2.65 -3.82
N GLY A 260 -10.16 -2.27 -5.00
CA GLY A 260 -10.46 -0.89 -5.35
C GLY A 260 -9.26 -0.08 -5.83
N ALA A 261 -9.27 1.21 -5.53
CA ALA A 261 -8.22 2.17 -5.88
C ALA A 261 -7.83 2.94 -4.61
N PHE A 262 -6.58 3.40 -4.55
CA PHE A 262 -6.10 4.28 -3.50
C PHE A 262 -5.89 5.71 -4.03
N GLU A 263 -6.03 6.67 -3.11
CA GLU A 263 -5.73 8.06 -3.37
C GLU A 263 -4.21 8.29 -3.37
N ARG A 264 -3.71 9.05 -4.34
CA ARG A 264 -2.33 9.51 -4.37
C ARG A 264 -2.21 10.89 -3.73
N LEU A 265 -1.16 11.10 -2.95
CA LEU A 265 -0.81 12.43 -2.47
C LEU A 265 0.07 13.13 -3.51
N PRO A 266 -0.14 14.44 -3.75
CA PRO A 266 0.81 15.27 -4.49
C PRO A 266 2.25 15.14 -3.97
N THR A 267 3.20 15.01 -4.89
CA THR A 267 4.64 14.90 -4.57
C THR A 267 5.24 16.28 -4.39
N ILE A 268 4.88 16.91 -3.28
CA ILE A 268 5.36 18.24 -2.87
C ILE A 268 6.22 18.12 -1.60
N SER A 269 7.14 19.08 -1.40
CA SER A 269 7.94 19.14 -0.18
C SER A 269 7.07 19.20 1.07
N GLY A 270 7.37 18.32 2.03
CA GLY A 270 6.65 18.23 3.30
C GLY A 270 5.35 17.42 3.24
N ASN A 271 5.02 16.73 2.14
CA ASN A 271 3.76 15.97 1.96
C ASN A 271 3.52 14.81 2.96
N ARG A 272 4.46 14.55 3.87
CA ARG A 272 4.36 13.55 4.97
C ARG A 272 4.39 14.14 6.36
N LEU A 273 4.39 15.46 6.52
CA LEU A 273 4.39 16.09 7.84
C LEU A 273 3.12 15.75 8.65
N PRO A 274 3.21 15.68 10.00
CA PRO A 274 2.03 15.58 10.86
C PRO A 274 1.01 16.69 10.56
N GLY A 275 -0.26 16.31 10.40
CA GLY A 275 -1.34 17.22 9.97
C GLY A 275 -1.65 17.17 8.48
N ILE A 276 -0.87 16.44 7.66
CA ILE A 276 -1.22 16.18 6.25
C ILE A 276 -1.96 14.85 6.14
N ALA A 277 -3.11 14.86 5.44
CA ALA A 277 -3.91 13.67 5.19
C ALA A 277 -4.43 13.63 3.74
N GLY A 278 -4.78 12.44 3.26
CA GLY A 278 -5.56 12.27 2.03
C GLY A 278 -7.03 12.63 2.26
N ALA A 279 -7.79 12.97 1.21
CA ALA A 279 -9.24 13.16 1.32
C ALA A 279 -9.96 11.83 1.64
N GLN A 280 -9.51 10.70 1.06
CA GLN A 280 -10.07 9.39 1.40
C GLN A 280 -9.81 9.03 2.86
N GLU A 281 -8.59 9.25 3.32
CA GLU A 281 -8.20 9.02 4.72
C GLU A 281 -8.97 9.91 5.68
N ALA A 282 -9.09 11.21 5.38
CA ALA A 282 -9.84 12.16 6.21
C ALA A 282 -11.32 11.78 6.30
N PHE A 283 -11.92 11.38 5.19
CA PHE A 283 -13.28 10.86 5.16
C PHE A 283 -13.41 9.60 6.00
N GLU A 284 -12.51 8.63 5.85
CA GLU A 284 -12.56 7.37 6.59
C GLU A 284 -12.50 7.60 8.11
N LEU A 285 -11.52 8.39 8.58
CA LEU A 285 -11.35 8.69 10.00
C LEU A 285 -12.59 9.36 10.59
N ALA A 286 -13.19 10.32 9.87
CA ALA A 286 -14.40 11.00 10.31
C ALA A 286 -15.62 10.06 10.26
N HIS A 287 -15.86 9.40 9.13
CA HIS A 287 -17.04 8.58 8.91
C HIS A 287 -17.08 7.34 9.82
N ARG A 288 -15.96 6.63 9.96
CA ARG A 288 -15.88 5.39 10.76
C ARG A 288 -15.71 5.67 12.25
N TYR A 289 -14.83 6.59 12.61
CA TYR A 289 -14.39 6.75 14.01
C TYR A 289 -14.71 8.13 14.60
N GLY A 290 -15.26 9.06 13.82
CA GLY A 290 -15.59 10.40 14.28
C GLY A 290 -14.34 11.21 14.58
N ILE A 291 -13.27 11.04 13.80
CA ILE A 291 -11.96 11.65 14.06
C ILE A 291 -11.66 12.73 13.02
N TRP A 292 -11.40 13.95 13.51
CA TRP A 292 -10.94 15.07 12.72
C TRP A 292 -9.87 15.87 13.47
N PRO A 293 -8.58 15.69 13.13
CA PRO A 293 -7.51 16.45 13.75
C PRO A 293 -7.48 17.93 13.31
N GLY A 294 -7.30 18.83 14.28
CA GLY A 294 -7.15 20.27 14.03
C GLY A 294 -8.47 21.03 13.89
N GLN A 295 -8.42 22.36 14.04
CA GLN A 295 -9.58 23.26 13.95
C GLN A 295 -9.57 24.11 12.68
N SER A 296 -8.37 24.39 12.15
CA SER A 296 -8.18 25.12 10.90
C SER A 296 -7.61 24.18 9.83
N TRP A 297 -8.21 24.17 8.64
CA TRP A 297 -7.75 23.31 7.56
C TRP A 297 -8.00 23.87 6.16
N LEU A 298 -7.19 23.39 5.21
CA LEU A 298 -7.34 23.64 3.78
C LEU A 298 -7.52 22.32 3.03
N LEU A 299 -8.16 22.40 1.87
CA LEU A 299 -8.23 21.32 0.91
C LEU A 299 -7.47 21.72 -0.35
N ALA A 300 -6.52 20.90 -0.79
CA ALA A 300 -5.93 21.01 -2.12
C ALA A 300 -6.25 19.75 -2.93
N THR A 301 -6.74 19.93 -4.16
CA THR A 301 -7.24 18.81 -4.94
C THR A 301 -7.02 18.96 -6.44
N SER A 302 -6.97 17.84 -7.13
CA SER A 302 -7.13 17.75 -8.59
C SER A 302 -8.40 16.96 -8.98
N SER A 303 -9.30 16.67 -8.03
CA SER A 303 -10.33 15.63 -8.19
C SER A 303 -11.68 16.01 -7.58
N ASN A 304 -12.76 15.57 -8.22
CA ASN A 304 -14.12 15.93 -7.83
C ASN A 304 -14.60 15.41 -6.45
N PRO A 305 -14.31 14.16 -6.02
CA PRO A 305 -14.74 13.66 -4.72
C PRO A 305 -14.20 14.47 -3.53
N ALA A 306 -13.14 15.24 -3.71
CA ALA A 306 -12.64 16.15 -2.67
C ALA A 306 -13.65 17.26 -2.35
N TYR A 307 -14.41 17.76 -3.34
CA TYR A 307 -15.50 18.71 -3.09
C TYR A 307 -16.64 18.06 -2.31
N ARG A 308 -16.90 16.76 -2.51
CA ARG A 308 -17.87 16.04 -1.68
C ARG A 308 -17.43 16.04 -0.21
N LEU A 309 -16.16 15.76 0.07
CA LEU A 309 -15.64 15.88 1.44
C LEU A 309 -15.82 17.30 2.01
N ALA A 310 -15.55 18.34 1.22
CA ALA A 310 -15.78 19.73 1.62
C ALA A 310 -17.26 20.00 1.97
N THR A 311 -18.21 19.49 1.18
CA THR A 311 -19.64 19.64 1.51
C THR A 311 -20.03 18.87 2.78
N LEU A 312 -19.58 17.62 2.93
CA LEU A 312 -19.89 16.79 4.11
C LEU A 312 -19.37 17.41 5.41
N THR A 313 -18.15 17.95 5.36
CA THR A 313 -17.52 18.62 6.52
C THR A 313 -18.22 19.93 6.85
N ALA A 314 -18.53 20.78 5.86
CA ALA A 314 -19.27 22.02 6.07
C ALA A 314 -20.65 21.78 6.67
N GLU A 315 -21.40 20.80 6.16
CA GLU A 315 -22.71 20.39 6.70
C GLU A 315 -22.64 19.84 8.13
N SER A 316 -21.47 19.34 8.51
CA SER A 316 -21.21 18.80 9.85
C SER A 316 -20.63 19.85 10.82
N GLY A 317 -20.60 21.12 10.41
CA GLY A 317 -20.07 22.22 11.22
C GLY A 317 -18.53 22.32 11.25
N ILE A 318 -17.83 21.48 10.48
CA ILE A 318 -16.37 21.50 10.37
C ILE A 318 -16.01 22.51 9.27
N ARG A 319 -15.68 23.74 9.67
CA ARG A 319 -15.45 24.84 8.74
C ARG A 319 -14.16 24.66 7.94
N LEU A 320 -14.28 24.70 6.60
CA LEU A 320 -13.17 24.71 5.64
C LEU A 320 -12.82 26.16 5.26
N ASP A 321 -11.55 26.54 5.34
CA ASP A 321 -11.11 27.90 4.98
C ASP A 321 -11.15 28.17 3.47
N ARG A 322 -10.55 27.26 2.68
CA ARG A 322 -10.53 27.34 1.22
C ARG A 322 -10.24 26.00 0.55
N ILE A 323 -10.64 25.92 -0.72
CA ILE A 323 -10.27 24.86 -1.67
C ILE A 323 -9.27 25.44 -2.67
N LEU A 324 -8.15 24.74 -2.84
CA LEU A 324 -7.16 24.97 -3.88
C LEU A 324 -7.37 23.86 -4.92
N ASP A 325 -7.67 24.21 -6.16
CA ASP A 325 -7.90 23.23 -7.22
C ASP A 325 -6.87 23.41 -8.31
N SER A 326 -6.19 22.34 -8.72
CA SER A 326 -5.21 22.40 -9.81
C SER A 326 -5.83 22.71 -11.17
N ARG A 327 -7.14 22.56 -11.32
CA ARG A 327 -7.88 22.82 -12.57
C ARG A 327 -8.24 24.29 -12.68
N ASP A 328 -7.89 24.93 -13.80
CA ASP A 328 -8.17 26.36 -14.04
C ASP A 328 -9.67 26.69 -14.11
N ARG A 329 -10.47 25.74 -14.60
CA ARG A 329 -11.92 25.88 -14.79
C ARG A 329 -12.65 24.65 -14.23
N ALA A 330 -12.47 24.41 -12.94
CA ALA A 330 -13.14 23.31 -12.26
C ALA A 330 -14.66 23.49 -12.28
N SER A 331 -15.35 22.46 -12.77
CA SER A 331 -16.79 22.23 -12.59
C SER A 331 -16.99 20.92 -11.86
N SER A 332 -17.87 20.91 -10.87
CA SER A 332 -18.34 19.72 -10.19
C SER A 332 -19.73 20.01 -9.65
N ARG A 333 -20.58 18.99 -9.61
CA ARG A 333 -21.90 19.03 -8.96
C ARG A 333 -21.87 19.48 -7.49
N TYR A 334 -20.70 19.46 -6.85
CA TYR A 334 -20.51 19.89 -5.47
C TYR A 334 -20.06 21.36 -5.32
N ILE A 335 -19.60 22.02 -6.40
CA ILE A 335 -19.00 23.36 -6.33
C ILE A 335 -20.00 24.42 -5.89
N GLU A 336 -21.24 24.39 -6.41
CA GLU A 336 -22.26 25.38 -6.05
C GLU A 336 -22.66 25.27 -4.56
N PHE A 337 -22.68 24.06 -4.01
CA PHE A 337 -22.86 23.85 -2.57
C PHE A 337 -21.69 24.45 -1.79
N CYS A 338 -20.44 24.23 -2.22
CA CYS A 338 -19.28 24.85 -1.58
C CYS A 338 -19.35 26.39 -1.58
N LYS A 339 -19.82 27.01 -2.68
CA LYS A 339 -20.06 28.46 -2.75
C LYS A 339 -21.13 28.89 -1.75
N ALA A 340 -22.25 28.17 -1.67
CA ALA A 340 -23.33 28.46 -0.75
C ALA A 340 -22.89 28.36 0.73
N TYR A 341 -21.95 27.46 1.05
CA TYR A 341 -21.33 27.36 2.38
C TYR A 341 -20.27 28.43 2.66
N GLY A 342 -19.99 29.33 1.71
CA GLY A 342 -19.01 30.41 1.86
C GLY A 342 -17.56 29.95 1.75
N ILE A 343 -17.31 28.78 1.15
CA ILE A 343 -15.96 28.24 1.00
C ILE A 343 -15.26 28.98 -0.14
N ARG A 344 -14.09 29.57 0.15
CA ARG A 344 -13.28 30.25 -0.85
C ARG A 344 -12.65 29.23 -1.79
N GLN A 345 -12.66 29.50 -3.10
CA GLN A 345 -12.17 28.57 -4.11
C GLN A 345 -11.10 29.27 -4.96
N PHE A 346 -9.96 28.60 -5.14
CA PHE A 346 -8.81 29.10 -5.88
C PHE A 346 -8.47 28.07 -6.97
N PRO A 347 -9.15 28.13 -8.14
CA PRO A 347 -8.80 27.29 -9.28
C PRO A 347 -7.42 27.65 -9.84
N GLY A 348 -6.80 26.71 -10.55
CA GLY A 348 -5.43 26.82 -11.06
C GLY A 348 -4.35 26.96 -9.97
N THR A 349 -4.66 26.59 -8.72
CA THR A 349 -3.77 26.82 -7.56
C THR A 349 -3.49 25.52 -6.83
N MET A 350 -2.21 25.23 -6.60
CA MET A 350 -1.76 24.12 -5.75
C MET A 350 -0.68 24.57 -4.77
N PRO A 351 -0.57 23.93 -3.58
CA PRO A 351 0.55 24.17 -2.68
C PRO A 351 1.91 23.90 -3.36
N ILE A 352 2.87 24.79 -3.13
CA ILE A 352 4.26 24.65 -3.59
C ILE A 352 5.05 23.80 -2.60
N SER A 353 4.91 24.07 -1.30
CA SER A 353 5.60 23.32 -0.25
C SER A 353 4.86 23.48 1.06
N VAL A 354 5.16 22.58 2.00
CA VAL A 354 4.61 22.61 3.35
C VAL A 354 5.75 22.52 4.35
N ALA A 355 5.73 23.39 5.35
CA ALA A 355 6.68 23.38 6.44
C ALA A 355 5.96 23.26 7.80
N GLY A 356 6.55 22.50 8.72
CA GLY A 356 6.10 22.49 10.12
C GLY A 356 6.50 23.79 10.81
N GLN A 357 5.59 24.36 11.61
CA GLN A 357 5.90 25.53 12.43
C GLN A 357 6.84 25.17 13.60
N LYS A 358 7.74 26.10 13.98
CA LYS A 358 8.69 25.89 15.09
C LYS A 358 8.02 25.59 16.43
N SER A 359 6.82 26.14 16.66
CA SER A 359 6.00 25.87 17.84
C SER A 359 5.39 24.46 17.88
N GLY A 360 5.54 23.70 16.79
CA GLY A 360 4.93 22.39 16.60
C GLY A 360 3.44 22.47 16.28
N GLY A 361 2.93 21.41 15.63
CA GLY A 361 1.50 21.15 15.55
C GLY A 361 0.67 21.97 14.57
N ARG A 362 1.28 22.88 13.82
CA ARG A 362 0.68 23.64 12.72
C ARG A 362 1.58 23.58 11.49
N LEU A 363 0.98 23.73 10.33
CA LEU A 363 1.59 23.72 9.01
C LEU A 363 1.57 25.13 8.44
N ALA A 364 2.67 25.58 7.84
CA ALA A 364 2.68 26.67 6.87
C ALA A 364 2.63 26.08 5.47
N VAL A 365 1.58 26.43 4.73
CA VAL A 365 1.34 26.01 3.35
C VAL A 365 1.74 27.15 2.43
N LEU A 366 2.85 26.97 1.71
CA LEU A 366 3.30 27.95 0.72
C LEU A 366 2.47 27.80 -0.55
N LEU A 367 1.92 28.93 -1.03
CA LEU A 367 1.09 29.01 -2.22
C LEU A 367 1.78 29.89 -3.28
N PRO A 368 1.47 29.71 -4.57
CA PRO A 368 1.99 30.58 -5.61
C PRO A 368 1.44 32.00 -5.46
N HIS A 369 2.32 32.99 -5.59
CA HIS A 369 2.00 34.43 -5.69
C HIS A 369 1.27 35.05 -4.47
N VAL A 370 1.16 34.35 -3.34
CA VAL A 370 0.54 34.85 -2.10
C VAL A 370 1.30 34.37 -0.87
N ASP A 371 1.04 35.02 0.27
CA ASP A 371 1.64 34.64 1.56
C ASP A 371 1.25 33.22 2.00
N ALA A 372 2.16 32.56 2.72
CA ALA A 372 1.92 31.23 3.27
C ALA A 372 0.73 31.22 4.23
N VAL A 373 -0.14 30.21 4.10
CA VAL A 373 -1.32 30.04 4.95
C VAL A 373 -1.00 29.10 6.09
N THR A 374 -1.26 29.51 7.34
CA THR A 374 -1.01 28.66 8.51
C THR A 374 -2.27 27.93 8.94
N VAL A 375 -2.23 26.60 8.96
CA VAL A 375 -3.36 25.72 9.34
C VAL A 375 -2.91 24.58 10.24
N ASP A 376 -3.86 23.93 10.92
CA ASP A 376 -3.58 22.74 11.72
C ASP A 376 -3.53 21.48 10.83
N ARG A 377 -4.33 21.48 9.75
CA ARG A 377 -4.45 20.35 8.82
C ARG A 377 -4.45 20.78 7.37
N LEU A 378 -3.78 20.01 6.52
CA LEU A 378 -3.88 20.11 5.07
C LEU A 378 -4.39 18.78 4.51
N VAL A 379 -5.52 18.81 3.83
CA VAL A 379 -6.05 17.65 3.10
C VAL A 379 -5.62 17.77 1.65
N LEU A 380 -4.96 16.74 1.12
CA LEU A 380 -4.48 16.68 -0.25
C LEU A 380 -5.17 15.55 -1.01
N CYS A 381 -5.64 15.81 -2.23
CA CYS A 381 -6.25 14.80 -3.09
C CYS A 381 -5.66 14.88 -4.51
N GLY A 382 -4.68 14.04 -4.80
CA GLY A 382 -3.94 14.00 -6.07
C GLY A 382 -4.49 13.01 -7.10
N GLY A 383 -5.70 12.52 -6.90
CA GLY A 383 -6.37 11.56 -7.79
C GLY A 383 -6.16 10.10 -7.40
N TRP A 384 -6.57 9.20 -8.30
CA TRP A 384 -6.85 7.78 -7.97
C TRP A 384 -5.99 6.81 -8.78
N GLN A 385 -5.39 5.84 -8.08
CA GLN A 385 -4.62 4.75 -8.67
C GLN A 385 -5.30 3.41 -8.36
N PRO A 386 -5.74 2.63 -9.38
CA PRO A 386 -6.15 1.25 -9.18
C PRO A 386 -5.11 0.47 -8.36
N ASP A 387 -5.55 -0.22 -7.31
CA ASP A 387 -4.64 -1.02 -6.50
C ASP A 387 -4.34 -2.36 -7.18
N LEU A 388 -3.30 -2.35 -8.02
CA LEU A 388 -2.85 -3.52 -8.77
C LEU A 388 -1.83 -4.37 -7.99
N THR A 389 -1.70 -4.18 -6.67
CA THR A 389 -0.65 -4.86 -5.90
C THR A 389 -0.82 -6.38 -5.96
N LEU A 390 -2.02 -6.89 -5.67
CA LEU A 390 -2.32 -8.32 -5.77
C LEU A 390 -2.28 -8.81 -7.22
N TRP A 391 -2.74 -7.99 -8.17
CA TRP A 391 -2.66 -8.30 -9.60
C TRP A 391 -1.22 -8.55 -10.05
N HIS A 392 -0.28 -7.70 -9.64
CA HIS A 392 1.15 -7.87 -9.93
C HIS A 392 1.76 -9.06 -9.21
N ILE A 393 1.37 -9.32 -7.95
CA ILE A 393 1.78 -10.53 -7.23
C ILE A 393 1.33 -11.81 -7.98
N ALA A 394 0.16 -11.80 -8.59
CA ALA A 394 -0.32 -12.91 -9.43
C ALA A 394 0.36 -13.02 -10.81
N GLY A 395 1.34 -12.18 -11.14
CA GLY A 395 1.97 -12.12 -12.46
C GLY A 395 1.20 -11.31 -13.50
N GLY A 396 0.22 -10.53 -13.07
CA GLY A 396 -0.58 -9.66 -13.92
C GLY A 396 0.22 -8.48 -14.46
N ARG A 397 -0.03 -8.10 -15.71
CA ARG A 397 0.67 -6.99 -16.40
C ARG A 397 -0.08 -5.66 -16.24
N SER A 398 0.63 -4.55 -16.26
CA SER A 398 0.04 -3.21 -16.32
C SER A 398 0.74 -2.35 -17.36
N ARG A 399 0.11 -1.24 -17.72
CA ARG A 399 0.67 -0.21 -18.61
C ARG A 399 0.36 1.16 -18.05
N TRP A 400 1.20 2.13 -18.36
CA TRP A 400 0.91 3.52 -18.07
C TRP A 400 -0.21 4.04 -18.98
N ASN A 401 -1.22 4.68 -18.38
CA ASN A 401 -2.20 5.48 -19.11
C ASN A 401 -1.78 6.96 -19.01
N GLY A 402 -1.28 7.51 -20.12
CA GLY A 402 -0.79 8.89 -20.17
C GLY A 402 -1.87 9.96 -20.02
N GLU A 403 -3.11 9.66 -20.39
CA GLU A 403 -4.24 10.59 -20.27
C GLU A 403 -4.71 10.68 -18.81
N LYS A 404 -4.82 9.54 -18.13
CA LYS A 404 -5.28 9.44 -16.74
C LYS A 404 -4.13 9.50 -15.72
N GLN A 405 -2.88 9.50 -16.19
CA GLN A 405 -1.66 9.56 -15.40
C GLN A 405 -1.61 8.53 -14.27
N ARG A 406 -1.93 7.27 -14.61
CA ARG A 406 -2.03 6.15 -13.66
C ARG A 406 -1.64 4.84 -14.34
N LEU A 407 -1.25 3.83 -13.56
CA LEU A 407 -1.10 2.46 -14.05
C LEU A 407 -2.48 1.81 -14.18
N GLU A 408 -2.74 1.18 -15.34
CA GLU A 408 -3.95 0.40 -15.60
C GLU A 408 -3.58 -1.05 -15.92
N PRO A 409 -4.43 -2.03 -15.52
CA PRO A 409 -4.17 -3.43 -15.79
C PRO A 409 -4.22 -3.73 -17.29
N SER A 410 -3.49 -4.76 -17.73
CA SER A 410 -3.48 -5.20 -19.11
C SER A 410 -3.34 -6.72 -19.21
N GLY A 411 -3.96 -7.31 -20.23
CA GLY A 411 -4.03 -8.76 -20.39
C GLY A 411 -5.04 -9.41 -19.44
N GLY A 412 -4.86 -10.71 -19.22
CA GLY A 412 -5.71 -11.54 -18.37
C GLY A 412 -4.85 -12.59 -17.66
N LEU A 413 -5.38 -13.15 -16.58
CA LEU A 413 -4.81 -14.27 -15.86
C LEU A 413 -5.83 -15.41 -15.82
N THR A 414 -5.37 -16.64 -15.90
CA THR A 414 -6.25 -17.80 -15.77
C THR A 414 -6.81 -17.85 -14.36
N GLY A 415 -8.14 -17.92 -14.23
CA GLY A 415 -8.82 -18.02 -12.93
C GLY A 415 -8.78 -16.77 -12.05
N ILE A 416 -8.17 -15.65 -12.50
CA ILE A 416 -8.04 -14.41 -11.72
C ILE A 416 -8.51 -13.22 -12.56
N VAL A 417 -9.44 -12.44 -12.03
CA VAL A 417 -9.98 -11.24 -12.71
C VAL A 417 -10.06 -10.05 -11.76
N LEU A 418 -10.01 -8.84 -12.33
CA LEU A 418 -10.21 -7.58 -11.60
C LEU A 418 -11.67 -7.12 -11.70
N ALA A 419 -12.17 -6.48 -10.66
CA ALA A 419 -13.48 -5.82 -10.63
C ALA A 419 -13.42 -4.47 -9.90
N GLY A 420 -14.42 -3.62 -10.14
CA GLY A 420 -14.51 -2.31 -9.49
C GLY A 420 -13.42 -1.33 -9.91
N SER A 421 -13.05 -0.45 -8.99
CA SER A 421 -12.00 0.54 -9.24
C SER A 421 -10.60 -0.07 -9.45
N ALA A 422 -10.36 -1.30 -8.99
CA ALA A 422 -9.14 -2.04 -9.34
C ALA A 422 -9.09 -2.39 -10.83
N ALA A 423 -10.25 -2.61 -11.46
CA ALA A 423 -10.39 -2.78 -12.91
C ALA A 423 -10.46 -1.44 -13.68
N GLY A 424 -10.40 -0.30 -12.98
CA GLY A 424 -10.39 1.04 -13.58
C GLY A 424 -11.75 1.75 -13.66
N TYR A 425 -12.84 1.13 -13.19
CA TYR A 425 -14.19 1.72 -13.16
C TYR A 425 -14.35 2.67 -11.97
N LEU A 426 -14.92 3.85 -12.21
CA LEU A 426 -14.94 4.92 -11.21
C LEU A 426 -16.31 5.15 -10.59
N THR A 427 -17.39 4.87 -11.33
CA THR A 427 -18.73 5.06 -10.80
C THR A 427 -19.13 3.87 -9.94
N ARG A 428 -20.03 4.10 -8.98
CA ARG A 428 -20.57 3.01 -8.16
C ARG A 428 -21.28 1.96 -9.03
N ARG A 429 -22.05 2.39 -10.05
CA ARG A 429 -22.72 1.49 -10.98
C ARG A 429 -21.74 0.68 -11.81
N GLY A 430 -20.69 1.30 -12.34
CA GLY A 430 -19.60 0.61 -13.03
C GLY A 430 -18.91 -0.40 -12.12
N CYS A 431 -18.72 -0.05 -10.84
CA CYS A 431 -18.16 -0.97 -9.86
C CYS A 431 -19.07 -2.18 -9.60
N VAL A 432 -20.37 -1.98 -9.41
CA VAL A 432 -21.33 -3.08 -9.20
C VAL A 432 -21.42 -3.96 -10.44
N THR A 433 -21.60 -3.37 -11.62
CA THR A 433 -21.77 -4.13 -12.87
C THR A 433 -20.49 -4.86 -13.27
N SER A 434 -19.31 -4.28 -13.03
CA SER A 434 -18.03 -4.98 -13.24
C SER A 434 -17.82 -6.15 -12.29
N GLY A 435 -18.30 -6.07 -11.05
CA GLY A 435 -18.28 -7.21 -10.12
C GLY A 435 -19.09 -8.40 -10.66
N ILE A 436 -20.27 -8.13 -11.22
CA ILE A 436 -21.12 -9.16 -11.85
C ILE A 436 -20.44 -9.72 -13.11
N ASP A 437 -19.96 -8.84 -13.99
CA ASP A 437 -19.32 -9.22 -15.26
C ASP A 437 -18.02 -10.02 -15.04
N ALA A 438 -17.27 -9.73 -13.98
CA ALA A 438 -16.07 -10.48 -13.60
C ALA A 438 -16.36 -11.97 -13.35
N VAL A 439 -17.49 -12.29 -12.70
CA VAL A 439 -17.92 -13.67 -12.48
C VAL A 439 -18.29 -14.35 -13.80
N ASP A 440 -19.02 -13.67 -14.68
CA ASP A 440 -19.37 -14.22 -15.99
C ASP A 440 -18.11 -14.53 -16.83
N ARG A 441 -17.09 -13.67 -16.78
CA ARG A 441 -15.79 -13.90 -17.44
C ARG A 441 -15.06 -15.12 -16.88
N LEU A 442 -14.99 -15.28 -15.55
CA LEU A 442 -14.37 -16.45 -14.91
C LEU A 442 -15.04 -17.76 -15.32
N LEU A 443 -16.35 -17.72 -15.54
CA LEU A 443 -17.15 -18.88 -15.95
C LEU A 443 -17.15 -19.11 -17.48
N GLY A 444 -16.38 -18.34 -18.25
CA GLY A 444 -16.34 -18.44 -19.71
C GLY A 444 -17.66 -18.07 -20.38
N ARG A 445 -18.54 -17.33 -19.68
CA ARG A 445 -19.81 -16.86 -20.21
C ARG A 445 -19.58 -15.55 -20.97
N ARG A 446 -20.48 -15.25 -21.91
CA ARG A 446 -20.49 -13.94 -22.56
C ARG A 446 -20.79 -12.88 -21.51
N GLY A 447 -19.81 -12.02 -21.24
CA GLY A 447 -19.97 -10.89 -20.33
C GLY A 447 -21.14 -9.98 -20.74
N ARG A 448 -21.84 -9.44 -19.75
CA ARG A 448 -22.96 -8.51 -19.96
C ARG A 448 -22.47 -7.11 -20.34
N GLY A 449 -21.16 -6.86 -20.20
CA GLY A 449 -20.59 -5.53 -20.32
C GLY A 449 -20.72 -4.75 -19.01
N VAL A 450 -19.92 -3.70 -18.88
CA VAL A 450 -19.90 -2.84 -17.70
C VAL A 450 -20.53 -1.49 -18.06
N ASP A 451 -21.56 -1.10 -17.31
CA ASP A 451 -22.20 0.21 -17.42
C ASP A 451 -21.55 1.16 -16.40
N ASP A 452 -20.61 1.98 -16.85
CA ASP A 452 -19.87 2.97 -16.05
C ASP A 452 -20.20 4.39 -16.54
N PRO A 453 -21.40 4.94 -16.22
CA PRO A 453 -21.85 6.23 -16.72
C PRO A 453 -21.10 7.39 -16.05
N VAL A 454 -19.93 7.72 -16.59
CA VAL A 454 -19.18 8.90 -16.14
C VAL A 454 -19.95 10.18 -16.52
N ILE A 455 -20.02 11.13 -15.60
CA ILE A 455 -20.69 12.42 -15.83
C ILE A 455 -19.98 13.15 -16.97
N ASP A 456 -20.77 13.72 -17.89
CA ASP A 456 -20.22 14.44 -19.04
C ASP A 456 -19.30 15.59 -18.59
N ALA A 457 -18.17 15.73 -19.29
CA ALA A 457 -17.15 16.73 -18.98
C ALA A 457 -17.67 18.18 -19.02
N PHE A 458 -18.78 18.43 -19.71
CA PHE A 458 -19.50 19.70 -19.71
C PHE A 458 -20.08 20.04 -18.33
N TYR A 459 -20.53 19.04 -17.56
CA TYR A 459 -21.12 19.23 -16.23
C TYR A 459 -20.10 19.01 -15.10
N GLU A 460 -19.19 18.07 -15.26
CA GLU A 460 -18.16 17.76 -14.26
C GLU A 460 -16.79 17.63 -14.92
N THR A 461 -15.90 18.57 -14.63
CA THR A 461 -14.55 18.59 -15.21
C THR A 461 -13.82 17.31 -14.80
N PRO A 462 -13.20 16.57 -15.73
CA PRO A 462 -12.41 15.41 -15.39
C PRO A 462 -11.35 15.71 -14.33
N ASP A 463 -11.00 14.70 -13.55
CA ASP A 463 -9.90 14.81 -12.59
C ASP A 463 -8.61 15.16 -13.33
N ALA A 464 -7.87 16.13 -12.79
CA ALA A 464 -6.60 16.56 -13.35
C ALA A 464 -5.42 15.73 -12.85
N ILE A 465 -4.32 15.88 -13.58
CA ILE A 465 -3.04 15.27 -13.28
C ILE A 465 -2.58 15.68 -11.88
N MET A 466 -1.95 14.73 -11.19
CA MET A 466 -1.30 14.97 -9.91
C MET A 466 -0.22 16.05 -10.06
N ALA A 467 -0.45 17.23 -9.48
CA ALA A 467 0.53 18.29 -9.50
C ALA A 467 1.73 17.92 -8.59
N GLY A 468 2.93 17.88 -9.16
CA GLY A 468 4.18 17.96 -8.41
C GLY A 468 4.71 19.39 -8.51
N SER A 469 5.26 19.92 -7.42
CA SER A 469 5.98 21.19 -7.43
C SER A 469 7.48 20.95 -7.22
N VAL A 470 8.29 21.80 -7.82
CA VAL A 470 9.75 21.82 -7.63
C VAL A 470 10.10 23.13 -6.92
N PRO A 471 10.38 23.11 -5.60
CA PRO A 471 11.07 24.24 -4.98
C PRO A 471 12.58 24.11 -5.20
N ASP A 472 13.25 25.24 -5.49
CA ASP A 472 14.72 25.36 -5.66
C ASP A 472 15.49 25.56 -4.34
N GLU A 473 14.81 25.64 -3.18
CA GLU A 473 15.38 26.05 -1.89
C GLU A 473 14.89 25.18 -0.70
N PRO A 474 15.60 25.13 0.45
CA PRO A 474 15.53 23.97 1.34
C PRO A 474 14.18 23.87 2.07
N ALA A 475 13.35 22.95 1.59
CA ALA A 475 12.09 22.55 2.18
C ALA A 475 12.19 21.11 2.70
N ALA A 476 11.24 20.71 3.54
CA ALA A 476 11.09 19.32 3.97
C ALA A 476 11.07 18.34 2.77
N PRO A 477 11.48 17.08 2.93
CA PRO A 477 11.53 16.12 1.83
C PRO A 477 10.15 15.91 1.22
N ALA A 478 10.14 15.64 -0.09
CA ALA A 478 8.97 15.18 -0.81
C ALA A 478 9.02 13.65 -0.89
N TYR A 479 8.00 12.98 -0.40
CA TYR A 479 7.92 11.52 -0.49
C TYR A 479 7.12 11.11 -1.72
N LEU A 480 7.54 10.02 -2.35
CA LEU A 480 6.97 9.52 -3.59
C LEU A 480 5.61 8.84 -3.37
N ASP A 481 5.31 8.39 -2.15
CA ASP A 481 4.02 7.80 -1.80
C ASP A 481 3.69 8.03 -0.32
N ALA A 482 2.45 7.70 0.05
CA ALA A 482 1.96 7.76 1.41
C ALA A 482 2.21 6.47 2.23
N ASP A 483 2.93 5.51 1.67
CA ASP A 483 3.14 4.18 2.20
C ASP A 483 4.16 4.10 3.35
N SER A 484 4.47 2.86 3.75
CA SER A 484 5.48 2.53 4.76
C SER A 484 6.91 2.49 4.22
N ALA A 485 7.13 2.59 2.91
CA ALA A 485 8.46 2.51 2.30
C ALA A 485 9.26 3.81 2.47
N LEU A 486 8.55 4.94 2.65
CA LEU A 486 9.15 6.26 2.93
C LEU A 486 10.18 6.68 1.86
N LEU A 487 9.98 6.25 0.61
CA LEU A 487 10.85 6.64 -0.50
C LEU A 487 10.71 8.14 -0.77
N MET A 488 11.83 8.85 -0.72
CA MET A 488 11.91 10.27 -1.00
C MET A 488 12.23 10.52 -2.47
N ARG A 489 11.74 11.65 -2.99
CA ARG A 489 12.23 12.21 -4.24
C ARG A 489 13.75 12.42 -4.10
N PRO A 490 14.57 11.96 -5.06
CA PRO A 490 15.98 12.29 -5.05
C PRO A 490 16.19 13.81 -5.07
N SER A 491 17.06 14.29 -4.20
CA SER A 491 17.51 15.68 -4.16
C SER A 491 18.98 15.71 -3.77
N GLU A 492 19.71 16.76 -4.15
CA GLU A 492 21.04 17.01 -3.58
C GLU A 492 20.91 17.28 -2.08
N MET A 493 21.06 16.25 -1.25
CA MET A 493 21.05 16.41 0.21
C MET A 493 22.24 17.27 0.63
N ARG A 494 21.98 18.25 1.49
CA ARG A 494 22.99 19.15 2.03
C ARG A 494 23.91 18.36 2.97
N LYS A 495 25.23 18.50 2.80
CA LYS A 495 26.23 17.93 3.73
C LYS A 495 25.99 18.47 5.14
N SER A 496 25.74 17.58 6.09
CA SER A 496 25.75 17.91 7.51
C SER A 496 27.17 18.23 7.97
N TRP A 497 27.31 19.06 9.00
CA TRP A 497 28.61 19.28 9.66
C TRP A 497 29.18 17.96 10.23
N ARG A 498 28.32 16.98 10.52
CA ARG A 498 28.69 15.61 10.88
C ARG A 498 29.30 14.85 9.69
N ASP A 499 28.79 15.06 8.48
CA ASP A 499 29.32 14.44 7.25
C ASP A 499 30.72 14.99 6.89
N MET A 500 31.03 16.22 7.33
CA MET A 500 32.35 16.82 7.19
C MET A 500 33.41 16.22 8.13
N LEU A 501 33.01 15.59 9.24
CA LEU A 501 33.92 15.08 10.28
C LEU A 501 34.18 13.57 10.20
N GLY A 502 33.50 12.82 9.32
CA GLY A 502 33.70 11.38 9.25
C GLY A 502 32.73 10.63 8.32
N GLY A 503 33.00 10.71 7.01
CA GLY A 503 32.79 9.63 6.04
C GLY A 503 31.39 9.02 5.84
N LYS A 504 30.70 9.46 4.79
CA LYS A 504 30.25 8.61 3.65
C LYS A 504 29.82 9.53 2.52
N ARG A 505 30.24 9.24 1.28
CA ARG A 505 29.65 9.89 0.09
C ARG A 505 28.19 9.44 0.02
N SER A 506 27.24 10.38 0.10
CA SER A 506 25.89 10.15 -0.44
C SER A 506 26.06 9.87 -1.93
N GLY A 507 25.68 8.66 -2.36
CA GLY A 507 25.84 8.19 -3.73
C GLY A 507 25.11 9.09 -4.73
N SER A 508 25.57 9.07 -5.99
CA SER A 508 24.87 9.64 -7.13
C SER A 508 23.40 9.25 -7.09
N ILE A 509 22.50 10.16 -7.46
CA ILE A 509 21.08 9.88 -7.66
C ILE A 509 20.97 8.70 -8.61
N SER A 510 20.73 7.50 -8.08
CA SER A 510 20.36 6.37 -8.92
C SER A 510 18.99 6.71 -9.50
N VAL A 511 18.84 6.51 -10.81
CA VAL A 511 17.52 6.60 -11.43
C VAL A 511 16.64 5.61 -10.67
N LEU A 512 15.45 6.03 -10.22
CA LEU A 512 14.56 5.15 -9.44
C LEU A 512 14.28 3.84 -10.19
N ALA A 513 14.26 3.89 -11.53
CA ALA A 513 14.19 2.75 -12.43
C ALA A 513 15.35 1.74 -12.32
N GLU A 514 16.53 2.14 -11.83
CA GLU A 514 17.73 1.28 -11.72
C GLU A 514 17.98 0.78 -10.29
N ALA A 515 17.30 1.37 -9.31
CA ALA A 515 17.55 1.09 -7.90
C ALA A 515 16.95 -0.27 -7.46
N PRO A 516 17.70 -1.16 -6.78
CA PRO A 516 17.30 -2.55 -6.56
C PRO A 516 16.22 -2.77 -5.48
N GLN A 517 15.64 -1.72 -4.90
CA GLN A 517 14.61 -1.85 -3.87
C GLN A 517 13.21 -2.15 -4.43
N SER A 518 12.33 -2.69 -3.58
CA SER A 518 10.90 -2.76 -3.85
C SER A 518 10.30 -1.35 -4.01
N LEU A 519 9.29 -1.25 -4.87
CA LEU A 519 8.56 -0.01 -5.12
C LEU A 519 7.07 -0.27 -4.96
N SER A 520 6.38 0.67 -4.33
CA SER A 520 4.92 0.71 -4.39
C SER A 520 4.45 1.25 -5.73
N ILE A 521 3.19 0.95 -6.08
CA ILE A 521 2.55 1.48 -7.27
C ILE A 521 2.53 3.02 -7.23
N GLY A 522 2.25 3.62 -6.06
CA GLY A 522 2.24 5.07 -5.90
C GLY A 522 3.63 5.67 -6.14
N ALA A 523 4.69 5.06 -5.60
CA ALA A 523 6.06 5.50 -5.86
C ALA A 523 6.44 5.42 -7.34
N ILE A 524 6.00 4.38 -8.06
CA ILE A 524 6.21 4.26 -9.51
C ILE A 524 5.48 5.39 -10.24
N CYS A 525 4.21 5.63 -9.91
CA CYS A 525 3.42 6.68 -10.56
C CYS A 525 4.00 8.09 -10.32
N SER A 526 4.46 8.36 -9.10
CA SER A 526 5.20 9.59 -8.77
C SER A 526 6.53 9.66 -9.52
N GLY A 527 7.24 8.55 -9.64
CA GLY A 527 8.46 8.44 -10.42
C GLY A 527 8.24 8.81 -11.89
N VAL A 528 7.16 8.34 -12.51
CA VAL A 528 6.78 8.74 -13.88
C VAL A 528 6.46 10.22 -13.96
N GLY A 529 5.62 10.72 -13.04
CA GLY A 529 5.24 12.14 -13.01
C GLY A 529 6.42 13.10 -12.82
N LEU A 530 7.50 12.63 -12.17
CA LEU A 530 8.74 13.37 -11.97
C LEU A 530 9.82 13.12 -13.04
N GLY A 531 9.54 12.26 -14.03
CA GLY A 531 10.53 11.86 -15.04
C GLY A 531 11.66 10.96 -14.52
N LEU A 532 11.53 10.38 -13.32
CA LEU A 532 12.47 9.44 -12.73
C LEU A 532 12.29 8.00 -13.26
N ILE A 533 11.13 7.72 -13.85
CA ILE A 533 10.80 6.45 -14.49
C ILE A 533 10.18 6.76 -15.86
N PRO A 534 10.69 6.20 -16.97
CA PRO A 534 10.05 6.33 -18.28
C PRO A 534 8.63 5.73 -18.25
N ALA A 535 7.66 6.43 -18.82
CA ALA A 535 6.25 6.05 -18.77
C ALA A 535 5.99 4.66 -19.39
N GLU A 536 6.68 4.36 -20.48
CA GLU A 536 6.64 3.08 -21.19
C GLU A 536 7.18 1.91 -20.35
N SER A 537 8.12 2.19 -19.44
CA SER A 537 8.76 1.19 -18.57
C SER A 537 7.99 0.96 -17.27
N ALA A 538 7.09 1.87 -16.90
CA ALA A 538 6.38 1.84 -15.62
C ALA A 538 5.64 0.52 -15.37
N GLY A 539 5.04 -0.07 -16.41
CA GLY A 539 4.31 -1.33 -16.31
C GLY A 539 5.21 -2.54 -16.03
N VAL A 540 6.40 -2.58 -16.63
CA VAL A 540 7.39 -3.64 -16.40
C VAL A 540 8.03 -3.49 -15.03
N ILE A 541 8.41 -2.26 -14.65
CA ILE A 541 8.94 -1.96 -13.32
C ILE A 541 7.92 -2.34 -12.22
N ALA A 542 6.62 -2.09 -12.45
CA ALA A 542 5.58 -2.49 -11.51
C ALA A 542 5.52 -4.02 -11.34
N GLN A 543 5.58 -4.78 -12.44
CA GLN A 543 5.60 -6.24 -12.37
C GLN A 543 6.81 -6.77 -11.60
N GLU A 544 7.98 -6.18 -11.82
CA GLU A 544 9.23 -6.65 -11.21
C GLU A 544 9.39 -6.22 -9.76
N ARG A 545 8.90 -5.02 -9.37
CA ARG A 545 9.26 -4.39 -8.09
C ARG A 545 8.14 -4.23 -7.08
N VAL A 546 6.87 -4.32 -7.50
CA VAL A 546 5.73 -4.34 -6.57
C VAL A 546 5.59 -5.72 -5.91
N ALA A 547 5.92 -6.78 -6.66
CA ALA A 547 5.77 -8.17 -6.22
C ALA A 547 6.93 -8.70 -5.35
N LEU A 548 7.93 -7.87 -5.00
CA LEU A 548 9.09 -8.27 -4.17
C LEU A 548 8.76 -8.44 -2.67
N VAL A 549 7.57 -8.97 -2.36
CA VAL A 549 7.27 -9.42 -1.00
C VAL A 549 7.90 -10.81 -0.84
N PRO A 550 8.83 -11.02 0.11
CA PRO A 550 9.26 -12.37 0.46
C PRO A 550 8.07 -13.07 1.10
N LEU A 551 7.31 -13.79 0.29
CA LEU A 551 6.31 -14.72 0.78
C LEU A 551 7.09 -15.87 1.40
N ALA A 552 6.74 -16.28 2.62
CA ALA A 552 7.13 -17.59 3.07
C ALA A 552 6.54 -18.59 2.08
N THR A 553 7.35 -19.15 1.19
CA THR A 553 6.99 -20.42 0.59
C THR A 553 6.69 -21.33 1.78
N ALA A 554 5.53 -22.00 1.78
CA ALA A 554 5.36 -23.16 2.65
C ALA A 554 6.67 -23.93 2.55
N GLU A 555 7.28 -24.32 3.69
CA GLU A 555 8.43 -25.20 3.68
C GLU A 555 8.19 -26.18 2.54
N GLN A 556 9.02 -26.09 1.50
CA GLN A 556 9.07 -27.16 0.53
C GLN A 556 9.49 -28.31 1.42
N GLN A 557 8.49 -29.09 1.89
CA GLN A 557 8.68 -30.44 2.38
C GLN A 557 9.64 -31.00 1.37
N SER A 558 10.89 -31.16 1.82
CA SER A 558 12.06 -31.52 1.04
C SER A 558 11.62 -32.23 -0.22
N ALA A 559 11.40 -31.45 -1.29
CA ALA A 559 10.88 -32.01 -2.50
C ALA A 559 12.00 -32.94 -2.93
N GLU A 560 11.71 -34.24 -2.96
CA GLU A 560 12.59 -35.23 -3.56
C GLU A 560 13.19 -34.59 -4.81
N GLU A 561 14.52 -34.58 -4.85
CA GLU A 561 15.37 -33.86 -5.78
C GLU A 561 14.81 -34.01 -7.20
N ALA A 562 13.96 -33.06 -7.60
CA ALA A 562 13.32 -33.11 -8.91
C ALA A 562 14.46 -33.12 -9.94
N PRO A 563 14.42 -34.02 -10.93
CA PRO A 563 15.51 -34.16 -11.88
C PRO A 563 15.82 -32.81 -12.51
N LEU A 564 17.11 -32.54 -12.71
CA LEU A 564 17.58 -31.29 -13.29
C LEU A 564 16.76 -30.99 -14.55
N PRO A 565 16.24 -29.76 -14.71
CA PRO A 565 15.57 -29.41 -15.96
C PRO A 565 16.55 -29.63 -17.12
N GLU A 566 16.02 -30.08 -18.26
CA GLU A 566 16.76 -30.06 -19.52
C GLU A 566 17.34 -28.65 -19.75
N ILE A 567 18.47 -28.56 -20.46
CA ILE A 567 19.13 -27.29 -20.78
C ILE A 567 18.05 -26.33 -21.31
N PRO A 568 17.83 -25.16 -20.66
CA PRO A 568 16.79 -24.26 -21.12
C PRO A 568 17.00 -23.88 -22.59
N ILE A 569 15.94 -23.89 -23.40
CA ILE A 569 16.00 -23.67 -24.86
C ILE A 569 16.78 -22.39 -25.21
N TYR A 570 16.64 -21.34 -24.41
CA TYR A 570 17.35 -20.06 -24.61
C TYR A 570 18.86 -20.10 -24.33
N LEU A 571 19.39 -21.20 -23.78
CA LEU A 571 20.81 -21.46 -23.54
C LEU A 571 21.39 -22.51 -24.49
N GLU A 572 20.58 -23.14 -25.34
CA GLU A 572 21.06 -24.10 -26.34
C GLU A 572 22.19 -23.47 -27.18
N ASN A 573 23.29 -24.21 -27.33
CA ASN A 573 24.50 -23.82 -28.07
C ASN A 573 25.22 -22.56 -27.58
N ARG A 574 24.73 -21.85 -26.56
CA ARG A 574 25.36 -20.62 -26.05
C ARG A 574 26.80 -20.84 -25.61
N PHE A 575 27.08 -21.97 -24.95
CA PHE A 575 28.41 -22.32 -24.42
C PHE A 575 29.06 -23.46 -25.23
N GLY A 576 28.65 -23.60 -26.50
CA GLY A 576 29.06 -24.68 -27.39
C GLY A 576 28.06 -25.85 -27.42
N PRO A 577 28.14 -26.70 -28.46
CA PRO A 577 27.21 -27.81 -28.67
C PRO A 577 27.33 -28.92 -27.61
N ASP A 578 28.49 -29.02 -26.97
CA ASP A 578 28.79 -30.05 -25.97
C ASP A 578 28.73 -29.53 -24.53
N ALA A 579 28.10 -28.37 -24.29
CA ALA A 579 27.97 -27.84 -22.94
C ALA A 579 27.21 -28.83 -22.03
N ALA A 580 27.72 -29.06 -20.83
CA ALA A 580 27.16 -30.06 -19.93
C ALA A 580 26.85 -29.46 -18.56
N LEU A 581 25.88 -30.08 -17.90
CA LEU A 581 25.49 -29.76 -16.53
C LEU A 581 26.54 -30.30 -15.57
N VAL A 582 27.04 -29.43 -14.69
CA VAL A 582 28.02 -29.78 -13.66
C VAL A 582 27.61 -29.21 -12.31
N THR A 583 28.25 -29.72 -11.26
CA THR A 583 28.15 -29.13 -9.93
C THR A 583 29.40 -28.32 -9.64
N LEU A 584 29.24 -27.13 -9.09
CA LEU A 584 30.31 -26.28 -8.60
C LEU A 584 30.37 -26.38 -7.07
N ALA A 585 31.57 -26.64 -6.55
CA ALA A 585 31.87 -26.51 -5.14
C ALA A 585 32.51 -25.15 -4.86
N HIS A 586 31.97 -24.45 -3.88
CA HIS A 586 32.49 -23.20 -3.34
C HIS A 586 32.16 -23.09 -1.85
N ASP A 587 32.68 -22.05 -1.18
CA ASP A 587 32.36 -21.74 0.21
C ASP A 587 30.84 -21.64 0.41
N SER A 588 30.30 -22.40 1.37
CA SER A 588 28.87 -22.50 1.65
C SER A 588 28.25 -21.21 2.19
N SER A 589 29.07 -20.27 2.68
CA SER A 589 28.62 -18.92 3.06
C SER A 589 28.28 -18.03 1.86
N ARG A 590 28.70 -18.39 0.64
CA ARG A 590 28.43 -17.61 -0.57
C ARG A 590 27.09 -18.02 -1.19
N GLN A 591 26.18 -17.06 -1.30
CA GLN A 591 24.97 -17.20 -2.09
C GLN A 591 25.24 -16.77 -3.54
N VAL A 592 24.80 -17.59 -4.49
CA VAL A 592 25.03 -17.37 -5.92
C VAL A 592 23.69 -17.37 -6.64
N GLY A 593 23.38 -16.28 -7.31
CA GLY A 593 22.17 -16.14 -8.11
C GLY A 593 22.17 -17.04 -9.34
N SER A 594 20.99 -17.52 -9.72
CA SER A 594 20.78 -18.07 -11.07
C SER A 594 21.08 -16.99 -12.11
N GLY A 595 21.76 -17.35 -13.19
CA GLY A 595 22.22 -16.40 -14.21
C GLY A 595 23.63 -15.85 -13.98
N ALA A 596 24.27 -16.14 -12.84
CA ALA A 596 25.67 -15.76 -12.60
C ALA A 596 26.59 -16.36 -13.67
N LEU A 597 27.46 -15.54 -14.25
CA LEU A 597 28.32 -15.93 -15.37
C LEU A 597 29.62 -16.55 -14.88
N ILE A 598 30.06 -17.57 -15.61
CA ILE A 598 31.24 -18.37 -15.27
C ILE A 598 32.33 -18.10 -16.31
N TYR A 599 33.53 -17.84 -15.83
CA TYR A 599 34.69 -17.46 -16.63
C TYR A 599 35.88 -18.40 -16.40
N ALA A 600 36.75 -18.50 -17.39
CA ALA A 600 37.94 -19.34 -17.32
C ALA A 600 39.04 -18.76 -16.40
N ASN A 601 39.04 -17.45 -16.15
CA ASN A 601 39.99 -16.76 -15.28
C ASN A 601 39.41 -15.40 -14.83
N GLU A 602 40.12 -14.72 -13.92
CA GLU A 602 39.65 -13.50 -13.27
C GLU A 602 39.70 -12.25 -14.17
N ASP A 603 40.53 -12.25 -15.21
CA ASP A 603 40.72 -11.09 -16.10
C ASP A 603 39.54 -10.88 -17.06
N LEU A 604 38.71 -11.91 -17.25
CA LEU A 604 37.56 -11.86 -18.13
C LEU A 604 36.34 -11.26 -17.42
N THR A 605 35.75 -10.25 -18.07
CA THR A 605 34.55 -9.55 -17.60
C THR A 605 33.50 -9.35 -18.70
N ASP A 606 33.84 -9.52 -19.99
CA ASP A 606 32.88 -9.44 -21.09
C ASP A 606 31.91 -10.65 -21.03
N PRO A 607 30.59 -10.43 -20.87
CA PRO A 607 29.59 -11.50 -20.83
C PRO A 607 29.62 -12.47 -22.03
N ARG A 608 30.12 -12.03 -23.18
CA ARG A 608 30.26 -12.86 -24.39
C ARG A 608 31.40 -13.87 -24.31
N GLN A 609 32.32 -13.69 -23.36
CA GLN A 609 33.45 -14.59 -23.11
C GLN A 609 33.16 -15.55 -21.95
N ALA A 610 31.95 -15.53 -21.38
CA ALA A 610 31.55 -16.48 -20.37
C ALA A 610 31.55 -17.91 -20.94
N ILE A 611 32.13 -18.84 -20.19
CA ILE A 611 32.21 -20.27 -20.53
C ILE A 611 31.07 -21.08 -19.90
N GLY A 612 30.21 -20.45 -19.12
CA GLY A 612 29.06 -21.08 -18.50
C GLY A 612 28.18 -20.12 -17.73
N VAL A 613 27.10 -20.68 -17.16
CA VAL A 613 26.13 -19.94 -16.35
C VAL A 613 25.63 -20.82 -15.20
N VAL A 614 25.38 -20.19 -14.05
CA VAL A 614 24.72 -20.84 -12.91
C VAL A 614 23.23 -20.99 -13.20
N LEU A 615 22.70 -22.20 -13.02
CA LEU A 615 21.28 -22.48 -13.20
C LEU A 615 20.52 -22.42 -11.87
N ARG A 616 21.11 -22.97 -10.80
CA ARG A 616 20.53 -22.97 -9.46
C ARG A 616 21.62 -23.19 -8.40
N SER A 617 21.43 -22.63 -7.21
CA SER A 617 22.26 -22.92 -6.03
C SER A 617 21.37 -23.38 -4.87
N ALA A 618 21.80 -24.40 -4.13
CA ALA A 618 21.16 -24.87 -2.91
C ALA A 618 22.22 -25.50 -1.97
N GLU A 619 22.19 -25.15 -0.68
CA GLU A 619 23.02 -25.77 0.37
C GLU A 619 24.54 -25.88 0.04
N GLY A 620 25.13 -24.85 -0.58
CA GLY A 620 26.56 -24.82 -0.93
C GLY A 620 26.94 -25.66 -2.16
N LYS A 621 25.97 -26.25 -2.86
CA LYS A 621 26.13 -26.89 -4.17
C LYS A 621 25.48 -26.03 -5.24
N THR A 622 26.26 -25.66 -6.26
CA THR A 622 25.77 -24.81 -7.35
C THR A 622 25.74 -25.60 -8.65
N LYS A 623 24.57 -25.76 -9.26
CA LYS A 623 24.42 -26.43 -10.55
C LYS A 623 24.60 -25.41 -11.67
N ALA A 624 25.44 -25.74 -12.64
CA ALA A 624 25.83 -24.86 -13.72
C ALA A 624 25.86 -25.58 -15.07
N LEU A 625 25.63 -24.84 -16.15
CA LEU A 625 25.90 -25.27 -17.51
C LEU A 625 27.27 -24.71 -17.92
N ILE A 626 28.22 -25.56 -18.28
CA ILE A 626 29.59 -25.15 -18.62
C ILE A 626 30.04 -25.81 -19.94
N ALA A 627 30.83 -25.09 -20.73
CA ALA A 627 31.46 -25.61 -21.94
C ALA A 627 32.33 -26.86 -21.66
N ALA A 628 32.17 -27.92 -22.48
CA ALA A 628 32.89 -29.19 -22.32
C ALA A 628 34.42 -29.06 -22.15
N GLY A 629 35.04 -28.15 -22.91
CA GLY A 629 36.49 -27.93 -22.84
C GLY A 629 36.96 -27.48 -21.45
N SER A 630 36.13 -26.74 -20.71
CA SER A 630 36.43 -26.30 -19.35
C SER A 630 36.21 -27.41 -18.32
N ILE A 631 35.23 -28.28 -18.56
CA ILE A 631 34.94 -29.46 -17.72
C ILE A 631 36.12 -30.45 -17.81
N ALA A 632 36.57 -30.76 -19.02
CA ALA A 632 37.69 -31.67 -19.26
C ALA A 632 38.99 -31.19 -18.61
N ALA A 633 39.21 -29.87 -18.54
CA ALA A 633 40.39 -29.28 -17.94
C ALA A 633 40.42 -29.37 -16.40
N LYS A 634 39.28 -29.64 -15.73
CA LYS A 634 39.10 -29.62 -14.26
C LYS A 634 39.73 -28.41 -13.57
N ARG A 635 39.85 -27.29 -14.28
CA ARG A 635 40.42 -26.06 -13.74
C ARG A 635 39.37 -25.37 -12.88
N PRO A 636 39.80 -24.67 -11.82
CA PRO A 636 38.90 -23.77 -11.12
C PRO A 636 38.39 -22.70 -12.09
N VAL A 637 37.13 -22.33 -11.91
CA VAL A 637 36.44 -21.31 -12.70
C VAL A 637 36.12 -20.12 -11.81
N ILE A 638 35.91 -18.96 -12.44
CA ILE A 638 35.53 -17.74 -11.73
C ILE A 638 34.05 -17.50 -11.95
N VAL A 639 33.28 -17.50 -10.86
CA VAL A 639 31.87 -17.14 -10.86
C VAL A 639 31.76 -15.65 -10.55
N ARG A 640 31.08 -14.90 -11.42
CA ARG A 640 30.80 -13.48 -11.23
C ARG A 640 29.30 -13.27 -11.02
N ASP A 641 28.95 -12.63 -9.91
CA ASP A 641 27.58 -12.33 -9.53
C ASP A 641 27.51 -10.97 -8.81
N LEU A 642 26.60 -10.09 -9.24
CA LEU A 642 26.36 -8.75 -8.66
C LEU A 642 27.63 -7.95 -8.29
N GLY A 643 28.65 -7.98 -9.14
CA GLY A 643 29.92 -7.25 -8.95
C GLY A 643 30.94 -7.94 -8.05
N GLN A 644 30.63 -9.12 -7.50
CA GLN A 644 31.58 -9.97 -6.78
C GLN A 644 32.12 -11.08 -7.70
N ALA A 645 33.37 -11.47 -7.50
CA ALA A 645 34.01 -12.58 -8.19
C ALA A 645 34.61 -13.54 -7.17
N PHE A 646 34.48 -14.84 -7.42
CA PHE A 646 35.13 -15.86 -6.60
C PHE A 646 35.40 -17.13 -7.39
N GLN A 647 36.37 -17.89 -6.89
CA GLN A 647 36.78 -19.15 -7.47
C GLN A 647 35.87 -20.30 -7.02
N ALA A 648 35.44 -21.14 -7.97
CA ALA A 648 34.68 -22.35 -7.73
C ALA A 648 35.34 -23.55 -8.44
N ALA A 649 35.22 -24.75 -7.87
CA ALA A 649 35.74 -25.98 -8.44
C ALA A 649 34.64 -26.77 -9.15
N ILE A 650 34.92 -27.28 -10.35
CA ILE A 650 34.00 -28.16 -11.07
C ILE A 650 34.07 -29.57 -10.44
N VAL A 651 32.94 -30.02 -9.91
CA VAL A 651 32.71 -31.36 -9.37
C VAL A 651 31.91 -32.12 -10.43
N ALA A 652 32.52 -33.19 -10.96
CA ALA A 652 31.91 -34.07 -11.94
C ALA A 652 30.69 -34.80 -11.38
#